data_AF-A0A7W8G7W9-F1
#
_entry.id   AF-A0A7W8G7W9-F1
#
_cell.length_a   1.000
_cell.length_b   1.000
_cell.length_c   1.000
_cell.angle_alpha   90.00
_cell.angle_beta   90.00
_cell.angle_gamma   90.00
#
_symmetry.space_group_name_H-M   'P 1'
#
loop_
_entity.id
_entity.type
_entity.pdbx_description
1 polymer ?
#
loop_
_entity_poly.entity_id
_entity_poly.type
_entity_poly.pdbx_seq_one_letter_code
_entity_poly.pdbx_strand_id
1 'polypeptide(L)'
;MKINKVKSLITVFLISLAALPAFSQQSGALKSQGATERSSIGARTAASGFAEQEFRRGVQAYYRGAFNDSILQFEKALSYLPEENVILDWLGKAYYRSGVEGAALEHWQYAAGEGYGGLLLQNRIEIVRDRRLLAGAALEKPVRYTESGSYAGKNPDGNFVFSQPVSVLPNNDGTMWVLSYGSNELLKIDLNGLVIDRNGGYFNGFDRPMDLIRLHNGNLLVSEFAGDRLSLLDSKGSFIKFIGEKGASVGKMVGPQYMAEDSDGNIYVSDFGNSRVDVFDAEGNPLFFFGTKSDDFPGLKGPTGIAIYENNVFVADCLTGAVYRFDVSGNYLGLLCKNKTFKKPESMKRWGRYLVTCDKNKVYSIDTDTGALFENLSSGNAPSRLTSAVPDINGNILVTDFSSNEVFVMAKLSELVGGLFVQIERVVSDSFPKITLEVKVENRSRQSLVGLKENNFFVTENKAPVKNYKLEGAAYANDYADITLLIDRSLSSSRYEESMENAVKELAGAMKNRGTLRIVSAGEVPLIEYEGAPSGAANFKLKNLKNPASSRVALDVAIRMCSNALINAAKKSTIVYIGDGRVTQGAFDKYGLSDLTAYLNNNAISFVNLLLSQGAAEAELNFICDHTEGGAYYVYRDEGLAGIVEDIINIPSGIYVLSYESSLATDFGQRYLPVELEAFIMNRSGRDETGYFAPLQ
;
A
#
# COMPACT_ATOMS: atom_id res chain seq x y z
N MET A 1 -42.30 -41.02 18.70
CA MET A 1 -42.90 -42.02 17.77
C MET A 1 -43.22 -41.26 16.48
N LYS A 2 -42.30 -41.24 15.48
CA LYS A 2 -42.33 -42.06 14.24
C LYS A 2 -43.62 -41.77 13.41
N ILE A 3 -43.65 -41.46 12.10
CA ILE A 3 -42.68 -41.65 10.99
C ILE A 3 -43.32 -41.15 9.65
N ASN A 4 -42.48 -40.71 8.68
CA ASN A 4 -42.62 -40.77 7.18
C ASN A 4 -43.73 -39.95 6.46
N LYS A 5 -43.53 -39.29 5.31
CA LYS A 5 -42.69 -39.38 4.09
C LYS A 5 -42.49 -37.93 3.58
N VAL A 6 -41.38 -37.49 2.99
CA VAL A 6 -40.83 -37.90 1.68
C VAL A 6 -39.31 -37.72 1.71
N LYS A 7 -38.59 -38.83 1.53
CA LYS A 7 -37.17 -38.88 1.15
C LYS A 7 -37.12 -39.04 -0.37
N SER A 8 -36.43 -38.15 -1.06
CA SER A 8 -35.81 -38.37 -2.38
C SER A 8 -34.93 -37.15 -2.71
N LEU A 9 -33.77 -37.39 -3.31
CA LEU A 9 -32.67 -36.45 -3.60
C LEU A 9 -31.71 -36.13 -2.43
N ILE A 10 -31.12 -37.19 -1.85
CA ILE A 10 -29.73 -37.14 -1.38
C ILE A 10 -29.01 -38.34 -2.01
N THR A 11 -28.41 -38.10 -3.18
CA THR A 11 -27.28 -38.89 -3.68
C THR A 11 -26.47 -38.00 -4.64
N VAL A 12 -25.14 -38.01 -4.43
CA VAL A 12 -24.07 -37.54 -5.33
C VAL A 12 -23.79 -36.04 -5.35
N PHE A 13 -22.83 -35.61 -4.52
CA PHE A 13 -21.53 -35.15 -5.04
C PHE A 13 -20.49 -34.97 -3.91
N LEU A 14 -19.89 -36.10 -3.50
CA LEU A 14 -18.47 -36.11 -3.18
C LEU A 14 -17.74 -36.17 -4.54
N ILE A 15 -17.25 -35.04 -5.03
CA ILE A 15 -16.13 -34.94 -6.01
C ILE A 15 -14.93 -34.59 -5.12
N SER A 16 -14.07 -35.54 -4.78
CA SER A 16 -12.83 -35.83 -5.50
C SER A 16 -12.01 -34.58 -5.82
N LEU A 17 -10.93 -34.38 -5.07
CA LEU A 17 -9.69 -33.79 -5.58
C LEU A 17 -9.38 -34.44 -6.94
N ALA A 18 -9.80 -33.83 -8.03
CA ALA A 18 -9.47 -34.26 -9.38
C ALA A 18 -9.63 -33.08 -10.34
N ALA A 19 -8.51 -32.76 -10.99
CA ALA A 19 -8.40 -31.97 -12.21
C ALA A 19 -8.86 -30.49 -12.13
N LEU A 20 -7.92 -29.64 -11.75
CA LEU A 20 -7.76 -28.37 -12.45
C LEU A 20 -7.74 -28.66 -13.96
N PRO A 21 -8.51 -27.95 -14.80
CA PRO A 21 -8.37 -28.10 -16.24
C PRO A 21 -6.96 -27.64 -16.60
N ALA A 22 -6.14 -28.56 -17.07
CA ALA A 22 -4.86 -28.25 -17.69
C ALA A 22 -5.15 -27.43 -18.95
N PHE A 23 -5.15 -26.11 -18.82
CA PHE A 23 -5.08 -25.20 -19.96
C PHE A 23 -3.69 -25.37 -20.59
N SER A 24 -3.66 -25.92 -21.80
CA SER A 24 -2.44 -26.10 -22.57
C SER A 24 -1.95 -24.75 -23.11
N GLN A 25 -1.19 -24.01 -22.31
CA GLN A 25 -0.24 -23.05 -22.86
C GLN A 25 1.08 -23.77 -23.09
N GLN A 26 1.56 -23.71 -24.34
CA GLN A 26 2.88 -24.16 -24.76
C GLN A 26 3.92 -23.39 -23.94
N SER A 27 4.60 -24.10 -23.04
CA SER A 27 5.77 -23.57 -22.35
C SER A 27 6.87 -23.31 -23.39
N GLY A 28 7.33 -22.07 -23.44
CA GLY A 28 8.41 -21.60 -24.31
C GLY A 28 9.74 -22.27 -23.98
N ALA A 29 9.97 -23.43 -24.59
CA ALA A 29 11.32 -23.81 -24.96
C ALA A 29 11.67 -23.03 -26.24
N LEU A 30 12.88 -22.48 -26.33
CA LEU A 30 13.47 -22.15 -27.63
C LEU A 30 13.23 -23.35 -28.56
N LYS A 31 12.73 -23.11 -29.78
CA LYS A 31 12.41 -24.18 -30.74
C LYS A 31 13.67 -24.97 -31.13
N SER A 32 14.12 -25.90 -30.30
CA SER A 32 15.06 -26.95 -30.70
C SER A 32 14.24 -28.15 -31.19
N GLN A 33 13.77 -28.09 -32.44
CA GLN A 33 13.17 -29.27 -33.07
C GLN A 33 14.22 -30.38 -33.18
N GLY A 34 13.79 -31.57 -32.75
CA GLY A 34 14.57 -32.80 -32.78
C GLY A 34 15.11 -33.12 -34.18
N ALA A 35 16.26 -33.79 -34.16
CA ALA A 35 17.00 -34.25 -35.32
C ALA A 35 16.12 -35.01 -36.32
N THR A 36 15.87 -34.42 -37.49
CA THR A 36 15.84 -35.10 -38.79
C THR A 36 15.84 -34.05 -39.91
N GLU A 37 16.50 -34.37 -41.02
CA GLU A 37 16.69 -33.57 -42.25
C GLU A 37 17.91 -32.64 -42.32
N ARG A 38 19.04 -33.26 -42.69
CA ARG A 38 20.28 -32.63 -43.12
C ARG A 38 20.13 -32.08 -44.56
N SER A 39 20.18 -30.76 -44.73
CA SER A 39 20.90 -30.11 -45.86
C SER A 39 20.97 -28.56 -45.83
N SER A 40 20.44 -27.86 -44.80
CA SER A 40 20.55 -26.38 -44.68
C SER A 40 21.09 -25.88 -43.32
N ILE A 41 21.74 -26.75 -42.54
CA ILE A 41 21.92 -26.61 -41.08
C ILE A 41 23.03 -25.63 -40.66
N GLY A 42 24.05 -25.35 -41.49
CA GLY A 42 25.28 -24.67 -41.03
C GLY A 42 25.13 -23.19 -40.59
N ALA A 43 24.22 -22.43 -41.21
CA ALA A 43 24.03 -21.01 -40.88
C ALA A 43 22.97 -20.81 -39.77
N ARG A 44 21.94 -21.66 -39.73
CA ARG A 44 20.88 -21.59 -38.71
C ARG A 44 21.37 -22.01 -37.32
N THR A 45 22.30 -22.95 -37.20
CA THR A 45 22.86 -23.33 -35.88
C THR A 45 23.79 -22.28 -35.28
N ALA A 46 24.61 -21.63 -36.10
CA ALA A 46 25.51 -20.57 -35.62
C ALA A 46 24.71 -19.32 -35.21
N ALA A 47 23.76 -18.87 -36.04
CA ALA A 47 22.89 -17.73 -35.71
C ALA A 47 22.05 -17.99 -34.44
N SER A 48 21.51 -19.21 -34.27
CA SER A 48 20.80 -19.61 -33.05
C SER A 48 21.72 -19.57 -31.82
N GLY A 49 22.94 -20.10 -31.92
CA GLY A 49 23.90 -20.08 -30.83
C GLY A 49 24.33 -18.66 -30.42
N PHE A 50 24.52 -17.75 -31.39
CA PHE A 50 24.78 -16.34 -31.10
C PHE A 50 23.57 -15.64 -30.45
N ALA A 51 22.36 -15.89 -30.97
CA ALA A 51 21.13 -15.35 -30.40
C ALA A 51 20.93 -15.81 -28.95
N GLU A 52 21.16 -17.09 -28.64
CA GLU A 52 21.06 -17.64 -27.29
C GLU A 52 22.06 -17.00 -26.30
N GLN A 53 23.29 -16.73 -26.75
CA GLN A 53 24.30 -16.06 -25.93
C GLN A 53 23.92 -14.61 -25.62
N GLU A 54 23.49 -13.86 -26.63
CA GLU A 54 23.05 -12.47 -26.44
C GLU A 54 21.77 -12.41 -25.62
N PHE A 55 20.82 -13.33 -25.83
CA PHE A 55 19.61 -13.46 -25.02
C PHE A 55 19.95 -13.72 -23.55
N ARG A 56 20.87 -14.65 -23.27
CA ARG A 56 21.34 -14.91 -21.90
C ARG A 56 21.97 -13.67 -21.26
N ARG A 57 22.84 -12.96 -21.98
CA ARG A 57 23.44 -11.70 -21.49
C ARG A 57 22.38 -10.65 -21.22
N GLY A 58 21.35 -10.55 -22.06
CA GLY A 58 20.21 -9.67 -21.88
C GLY A 58 19.43 -9.96 -20.60
N VAL A 59 19.11 -11.23 -20.33
CA VAL A 59 18.43 -11.66 -19.10
C VAL A 59 19.29 -11.38 -17.85
N GLN A 60 20.59 -11.65 -17.91
CA GLN A 60 21.50 -11.34 -16.81
C GLN A 60 21.63 -9.82 -16.56
N ALA A 61 21.68 -9.00 -17.61
CA ALA A 61 21.70 -7.55 -17.50
C ALA A 61 20.40 -7.00 -16.91
N TYR A 62 19.25 -7.57 -17.31
CA TYR A 62 17.94 -7.22 -16.76
C TYR A 62 17.90 -7.39 -15.24
N TYR A 63 18.31 -8.57 -14.73
CA TYR A 63 18.30 -8.86 -13.30
C TYR A 63 19.40 -8.13 -12.50
N ARG A 64 20.37 -7.49 -13.17
CA ARG A 64 21.33 -6.57 -12.55
C ARG A 64 20.81 -5.12 -12.51
N GLY A 65 19.61 -4.85 -13.03
CA GLY A 65 19.05 -3.49 -13.14
C GLY A 65 19.62 -2.67 -14.30
N ALA A 66 20.44 -3.27 -15.17
CA ALA A 66 21.03 -2.61 -16.34
C ALA A 66 20.09 -2.69 -17.55
N PHE A 67 18.93 -2.03 -17.48
CA PHE A 67 17.86 -2.17 -18.47
C PHE A 67 18.26 -1.72 -19.89
N ASN A 68 19.03 -0.63 -20.00
CA ASN A 68 19.50 -0.17 -21.33
C ASN A 68 20.47 -1.18 -21.98
N ASP A 69 21.36 -1.78 -21.19
CA ASP A 69 22.25 -2.84 -21.69
C ASP A 69 21.42 -4.06 -22.09
N SER A 70 20.41 -4.42 -21.30
CA SER A 70 19.50 -5.52 -21.57
C SER A 70 18.74 -5.34 -22.90
N ILE A 71 18.17 -4.15 -23.14
CA ILE A 71 17.52 -3.77 -24.41
C ILE A 71 18.48 -3.99 -25.57
N LEU A 72 19.70 -3.47 -25.48
CA LEU A 72 20.71 -3.62 -26.53
C LEU A 72 21.05 -5.09 -26.82
N GLN A 73 21.16 -5.94 -25.79
CA GLN A 73 21.43 -7.36 -26.00
C GLN A 73 20.24 -8.08 -26.66
N PHE A 74 19.00 -7.75 -26.28
CA PHE A 74 17.81 -8.37 -26.87
C PHE A 74 17.61 -7.94 -28.33
N GLU A 75 17.86 -6.67 -28.66
CA GLU A 75 17.82 -6.19 -30.06
C GLU A 75 18.86 -6.91 -30.92
N LYS A 76 20.07 -7.13 -30.40
CA LYS A 76 21.09 -7.95 -31.07
C LYS A 76 20.62 -9.39 -31.25
N ALA A 77 20.02 -10.00 -30.24
CA ALA A 77 19.49 -11.36 -30.34
C ALA A 77 18.38 -11.46 -31.41
N LEU A 78 17.47 -10.47 -31.47
CA LEU A 78 16.43 -10.39 -32.51
C LEU A 78 17.02 -10.14 -33.90
N SER A 79 18.17 -9.48 -34.03
CA SER A 79 18.83 -9.34 -35.34
C SER A 79 19.25 -10.70 -35.94
N TYR A 80 19.49 -11.70 -35.10
CA TYR A 80 19.75 -13.07 -35.50
C TYR A 80 18.47 -13.92 -35.60
N LEU A 81 17.49 -13.69 -34.72
CA LEU A 81 16.20 -14.39 -34.67
C LEU A 81 15.01 -13.41 -34.54
N PRO A 82 14.53 -12.80 -35.65
CA PRO A 82 13.58 -11.68 -35.59
C PRO A 82 12.18 -12.00 -35.05
N GLU A 83 11.77 -13.26 -35.09
CA GLU A 83 10.41 -13.71 -34.75
C GLU A 83 10.37 -14.55 -33.46
N GLU A 84 11.44 -14.54 -32.66
CA GLU A 84 11.49 -15.32 -31.43
C GLU A 84 10.69 -14.60 -30.32
N ASN A 85 9.46 -15.05 -30.10
CA ASN A 85 8.49 -14.44 -29.18
C ASN A 85 8.99 -14.32 -27.72
N VAL A 86 9.84 -15.25 -27.26
CA VAL A 86 10.43 -15.17 -25.92
C VAL A 86 11.33 -13.93 -25.80
N ILE A 87 12.15 -13.67 -26.81
CA ILE A 87 13.05 -12.51 -26.82
C ILE A 87 12.25 -11.21 -26.90
N LEU A 88 11.15 -11.20 -27.65
CA LEU A 88 10.22 -10.06 -27.72
C LEU A 88 9.52 -9.76 -26.38
N ASP A 89 9.07 -10.79 -25.64
CA ASP A 89 8.51 -10.58 -24.30
C ASP A 89 9.55 -9.98 -23.34
N TRP A 90 10.78 -10.49 -23.38
CA TRP A 90 11.89 -9.98 -22.60
C TRP A 90 12.30 -8.55 -22.97
N LEU A 91 12.30 -8.22 -24.26
CA LEU A 91 12.50 -6.85 -24.73
C LEU A 91 11.39 -5.92 -24.22
N GLY A 92 10.13 -6.35 -24.28
CA GLY A 92 9.00 -5.63 -23.72
C GLY A 92 9.12 -5.40 -22.21
N LYS A 93 9.56 -6.43 -21.46
CA LYS A 93 9.87 -6.31 -20.01
C LYS A 93 10.96 -5.28 -19.75
N ALA A 94 12.05 -5.29 -20.53
CA ALA A 94 13.14 -4.33 -20.39
C ALA A 94 12.69 -2.89 -20.70
N TYR A 95 11.89 -2.69 -21.76
CA TYR A 95 11.30 -1.39 -22.07
C TYR A 95 10.36 -0.89 -20.98
N TYR A 96 9.51 -1.77 -20.43
CA TYR A 96 8.62 -1.44 -19.30
C TYR A 96 9.42 -0.95 -18.09
N ARG A 97 10.47 -1.68 -17.70
CA ARG A 97 11.35 -1.28 -16.57
C ARG A 97 12.14 0.00 -16.85
N SER A 98 12.39 0.32 -18.12
CA SER A 98 13.05 1.57 -18.53
C SER A 98 12.13 2.80 -18.53
N GLY A 99 10.82 2.61 -18.31
CA GLY A 99 9.80 3.67 -18.33
C GLY A 99 9.16 3.90 -19.70
N VAL A 100 9.67 3.26 -20.77
CA VAL A 100 9.17 3.41 -22.15
C VAL A 100 8.01 2.42 -22.39
N GLU A 101 6.89 2.63 -21.70
CA GLU A 101 5.74 1.70 -21.73
C GLU A 101 5.07 1.59 -23.10
N GLY A 102 5.20 2.62 -23.95
CA GLY A 102 4.70 2.58 -25.32
C GLY A 102 5.35 1.49 -26.17
N ALA A 103 6.68 1.43 -26.17
CA ALA A 103 7.45 0.41 -26.88
C ALA A 103 7.21 -0.98 -26.28
N ALA A 104 7.11 -1.08 -24.96
CA ALA A 104 6.80 -2.34 -24.28
C ALA A 104 5.46 -2.94 -24.77
N LEU A 105 4.41 -2.10 -24.85
CA LEU A 105 3.10 -2.51 -25.33
C LEU A 105 3.11 -2.97 -26.79
N GLU A 106 3.89 -2.33 -27.66
CA GLU A 106 4.02 -2.71 -29.06
C GLU A 106 4.61 -4.11 -29.21
N HIS A 107 5.74 -4.38 -28.56
CA HIS A 107 6.39 -5.70 -28.61
C HIS A 107 5.52 -6.80 -28.00
N TRP A 108 4.85 -6.53 -26.87
CA TRP A 108 3.94 -7.50 -26.27
C TRP A 108 2.70 -7.77 -27.14
N GLN A 109 2.15 -6.74 -27.79
CA GLN A 109 1.02 -6.92 -28.71
C GLN A 109 1.40 -7.76 -29.93
N TYR A 110 2.60 -7.54 -30.47
CA TYR A 110 3.12 -8.33 -31.56
C TYR A 110 3.27 -9.81 -31.15
N ALA A 111 3.95 -10.09 -30.03
CA ALA A 111 4.11 -11.45 -29.52
C ALA A 111 2.76 -12.12 -29.21
N ALA A 112 1.82 -11.39 -28.62
CA ALA A 112 0.47 -11.90 -28.35
C ALA A 112 -0.34 -12.18 -29.63
N GLY A 113 -0.13 -11.39 -30.69
CA GLY A 113 -0.72 -11.61 -32.01
C GLY A 113 -0.29 -12.94 -32.65
N GLU A 114 0.95 -13.35 -32.40
CA GLU A 114 1.52 -14.64 -32.80
C GLU A 114 1.12 -15.81 -31.87
N GLY A 115 0.24 -15.57 -30.89
CA GLY A 115 -0.28 -16.58 -29.96
C GLY A 115 0.64 -16.87 -28.77
N TYR A 116 1.69 -16.08 -28.53
CA TYR A 116 2.57 -16.24 -27.37
C TYR A 116 1.94 -15.68 -26.08
N GLY A 117 2.28 -16.27 -24.93
CA GLY A 117 1.90 -15.79 -23.59
C GLY A 117 0.40 -15.92 -23.21
N GLY A 118 -0.48 -16.15 -24.19
CA GLY A 118 -1.94 -16.29 -24.04
C GLY A 118 -2.56 -15.30 -23.04
N LEU A 119 -3.36 -15.79 -22.09
CA LEU A 119 -4.14 -14.92 -21.19
C LEU A 119 -3.27 -14.05 -20.28
N LEU A 120 -2.12 -14.55 -19.82
CA LEU A 120 -1.24 -13.80 -18.91
C LEU A 120 -0.65 -12.55 -19.58
N LEU A 121 -0.14 -12.71 -20.80
CA LEU A 121 0.41 -11.59 -21.56
C LEU A 121 -0.69 -10.60 -21.97
N GLN A 122 -1.87 -11.10 -22.36
CA GLN A 122 -3.03 -10.25 -22.67
C GLN A 122 -3.47 -9.42 -21.46
N ASN A 123 -3.58 -10.03 -20.28
CA ASN A 123 -3.91 -9.33 -19.04
C ASN A 123 -2.86 -8.26 -18.71
N ARG A 124 -1.56 -8.54 -18.90
CA ARG A 124 -0.49 -7.55 -18.70
C ARG A 124 -0.65 -6.36 -19.65
N ILE A 125 -0.92 -6.60 -20.94
CA ILE A 125 -1.13 -5.55 -21.94
C ILE A 125 -2.32 -4.66 -21.56
N GLU A 126 -3.44 -5.26 -21.14
CA GLU A 126 -4.64 -4.53 -20.70
C GLU A 126 -4.33 -3.63 -19.50
N ILE A 127 -3.71 -4.19 -18.45
CA ILE A 127 -3.41 -3.45 -17.22
C ILE A 127 -2.47 -2.27 -17.50
N VAL A 128 -1.39 -2.49 -18.25
CA VAL A 128 -0.42 -1.42 -18.56
C VAL A 128 -1.07 -0.36 -19.47
N ARG A 129 -1.93 -0.75 -20.40
CA ARG A 129 -2.67 0.21 -21.25
C ARG A 129 -3.64 1.06 -20.42
N ASP A 130 -4.41 0.45 -19.52
CA ASP A 130 -5.39 1.15 -18.69
C ASP A 130 -4.73 2.12 -17.73
N ARG A 131 -3.60 1.73 -17.12
CA ARG A 131 -2.79 2.60 -16.25
C ARG A 131 -2.34 3.89 -16.97
N ARG A 132 -1.98 3.81 -18.25
CA ARG A 132 -1.60 4.98 -19.06
C ARG A 132 -2.78 5.89 -19.38
N LEU A 133 -3.99 5.36 -19.53
CA LEU A 133 -5.19 6.14 -19.83
C LEU A 133 -5.73 6.86 -18.59
N LEU A 134 -5.66 6.21 -17.42
CA LEU A 134 -6.18 6.74 -16.16
C LEU A 134 -5.33 7.86 -15.56
N ALA A 135 -4.03 7.94 -15.89
CA ALA A 135 -3.15 9.04 -15.48
C ALA A 135 -3.61 10.43 -15.95
N GLY A 136 -4.59 10.52 -16.86
CA GLY A 136 -5.15 11.77 -17.36
C GLY A 136 -6.54 12.16 -16.85
N ALA A 137 -7.22 11.33 -16.04
CA ALA A 137 -8.65 11.54 -15.73
C ALA A 137 -9.03 11.13 -14.29
N ALA A 138 -8.40 11.74 -13.28
CA ALA A 138 -8.81 11.61 -11.90
C ALA A 138 -10.03 12.51 -11.59
N LEU A 139 -11.17 12.22 -12.21
CA LEU A 139 -12.46 12.62 -11.66
C LEU A 139 -12.86 11.50 -10.69
N GLU A 140 -12.65 11.75 -9.39
CA GLU A 140 -13.14 10.89 -8.29
C GLU A 140 -14.66 10.73 -8.39
N LYS A 141 -15.11 9.79 -9.22
CA LYS A 141 -16.49 9.31 -9.15
C LYS A 141 -16.62 8.54 -7.84
N PRO A 142 -17.75 8.66 -7.12
CA PRO A 142 -17.99 7.87 -5.93
C PRO A 142 -17.89 6.38 -6.29
N VAL A 143 -16.89 5.71 -5.71
CA VAL A 143 -16.60 4.31 -6.00
C VAL A 143 -17.46 3.44 -5.09
N ARG A 144 -18.23 2.53 -5.69
CA ARG A 144 -18.97 1.53 -4.93
C ARG A 144 -18.07 0.38 -4.53
N TYR A 145 -18.22 -0.04 -3.28
CA TYR A 145 -17.53 -1.17 -2.68
C TYR A 145 -18.47 -2.37 -2.60
N THR A 146 -17.90 -3.56 -2.74
CA THR A 146 -18.61 -4.83 -2.64
C THR A 146 -17.77 -5.84 -1.87
N GLU A 147 -18.41 -6.85 -1.32
CA GLU A 147 -17.76 -7.85 -0.49
C GLU A 147 -16.70 -8.64 -1.28
N SER A 148 -15.45 -8.60 -0.79
CA SER A 148 -14.34 -9.41 -1.29
C SER A 148 -14.14 -10.68 -0.48
N GLY A 149 -14.53 -10.66 0.79
CA GLY A 149 -14.43 -11.75 1.73
C GLY A 149 -14.75 -11.27 3.14
N SER A 150 -14.76 -12.19 4.11
CA SER A 150 -15.03 -11.89 5.51
C SER A 150 -14.18 -12.74 6.44
N TYR A 151 -13.89 -12.18 7.61
CA TYR A 151 -13.33 -12.90 8.75
C TYR A 151 -14.47 -13.26 9.68
N ALA A 152 -14.83 -14.54 9.70
CA ALA A 152 -15.88 -15.04 10.57
C ALA A 152 -15.41 -15.11 12.02
N GLY A 153 -16.23 -14.65 12.96
CA GLY A 153 -15.95 -14.77 14.40
C GLY A 153 -16.06 -16.20 14.93
N LYS A 154 -16.40 -17.19 14.09
CA LYS A 154 -16.39 -18.61 14.42
C LYS A 154 -15.57 -19.38 13.41
N ASN A 155 -14.76 -20.30 13.91
CA ASN A 155 -14.07 -21.28 13.09
C ASN A 155 -15.06 -22.28 12.47
N PRO A 156 -14.66 -23.01 11.41
CA PRO A 156 -15.48 -24.09 10.83
C PRO A 156 -15.90 -25.15 11.86
N ASP A 157 -15.08 -25.37 12.89
CA ASP A 157 -15.35 -26.31 13.99
C ASP A 157 -16.40 -25.80 15.00
N GLY A 158 -16.91 -24.58 14.81
CA GLY A 158 -17.93 -23.94 15.65
C GLY A 158 -17.37 -23.19 16.87
N ASN A 159 -16.07 -23.28 17.13
CA ASN A 159 -15.41 -22.53 18.21
C ASN A 159 -15.33 -21.03 17.87
N PHE A 160 -15.58 -20.18 18.86
CA PHE A 160 -15.47 -18.73 18.70
C PHE A 160 -14.01 -18.30 18.59
N VAL A 161 -13.71 -17.53 17.53
CA VAL A 161 -12.48 -16.74 17.41
C VAL A 161 -12.65 -15.45 18.18
N PHE A 162 -13.76 -14.75 17.93
CA PHE A 162 -14.20 -13.54 18.62
C PHE A 162 -15.74 -13.45 18.57
N SER A 163 -16.32 -12.58 19.41
CA SER A 163 -17.78 -12.41 19.46
C SER A 163 -18.15 -10.93 19.42
N GLN A 164 -19.05 -10.59 18.49
CA GLN A 164 -19.63 -9.27 18.25
C GLN A 164 -18.55 -8.19 18.06
N PRO A 165 -17.88 -8.14 16.89
CA PRO A 165 -16.89 -7.11 16.60
C PRO A 165 -17.58 -5.74 16.53
N VAL A 166 -16.99 -4.73 17.18
CA VAL A 166 -17.54 -3.37 17.26
C VAL A 166 -16.64 -2.31 16.65
N SER A 167 -15.33 -2.51 16.68
CA SER A 167 -14.37 -1.59 16.06
C SER A 167 -13.21 -2.35 15.43
N VAL A 168 -12.64 -1.75 14.40
CA VAL A 168 -11.51 -2.26 13.63
C VAL A 168 -10.52 -1.13 13.41
N LEU A 169 -9.23 -1.42 13.56
CA LEU A 169 -8.15 -0.47 13.36
C LEU A 169 -7.03 -1.14 12.54
N PRO A 170 -6.88 -0.80 11.25
CA PRO A 170 -5.81 -1.34 10.43
C PRO A 170 -4.42 -0.81 10.85
N ASN A 171 -3.39 -1.61 10.58
CA ASN A 171 -1.98 -1.27 10.74
C ASN A 171 -1.32 -1.16 9.36
N ASN A 172 -0.20 -0.43 9.28
CA ASN A 172 0.55 -0.23 8.03
C ASN A 172 1.23 -1.52 7.52
N ASP A 173 1.34 -2.56 8.34
CA ASP A 173 1.90 -3.87 7.98
C ASP A 173 0.84 -4.82 7.37
N GLY A 174 -0.39 -4.34 7.15
CA GLY A 174 -1.52 -5.12 6.65
C GLY A 174 -2.24 -5.92 7.74
N THR A 175 -1.73 -5.97 8.98
CA THR A 175 -2.48 -6.54 10.10
C THR A 175 -3.55 -5.57 10.59
N MET A 176 -4.49 -6.04 11.39
CA MET A 176 -5.58 -5.23 11.91
C MET A 176 -5.89 -5.61 13.36
N TRP A 177 -6.24 -4.61 14.14
CA TRP A 177 -6.81 -4.79 15.46
C TRP A 177 -8.33 -4.88 15.36
N VAL A 178 -8.92 -5.88 16.01
CA VAL A 178 -10.36 -6.08 16.08
C VAL A 178 -10.78 -6.05 17.55
N LEU A 179 -11.63 -5.08 17.89
CA LEU A 179 -12.20 -4.92 19.22
C LEU A 179 -13.57 -5.60 19.27
N SER A 180 -13.74 -6.52 20.23
CA SER A 180 -14.91 -7.38 20.30
C SER A 180 -15.71 -7.14 21.58
N TYR A 181 -16.99 -6.77 21.42
CA TYR A 181 -17.90 -6.44 22.53
C TYR A 181 -18.42 -7.67 23.28
N GLY A 182 -18.56 -8.80 22.57
CA GLY A 182 -19.08 -10.03 23.12
C GLY A 182 -18.03 -10.84 23.88
N SER A 183 -16.80 -10.87 23.36
CA SER A 183 -15.67 -11.55 24.00
C SER A 183 -14.81 -10.63 24.86
N ASN A 184 -15.11 -9.32 24.92
CA ASN A 184 -14.44 -8.35 25.78
C ASN A 184 -12.91 -8.31 25.59
N GLU A 185 -12.45 -8.50 24.36
CA GLU A 185 -11.03 -8.62 24.05
C GLU A 185 -10.66 -7.80 22.80
N LEU A 186 -9.36 -7.51 22.70
CA LEU A 186 -8.73 -6.89 21.55
C LEU A 186 -7.85 -7.94 20.86
N LEU A 187 -8.12 -8.22 19.59
CA LEU A 187 -7.39 -9.23 18.82
C LEU A 187 -6.54 -8.56 17.73
N LYS A 188 -5.30 -9.01 17.55
CA LYS A 188 -4.50 -8.70 16.37
C LYS A 188 -4.66 -9.81 15.35
N ILE A 189 -5.16 -9.49 14.16
CA ILE A 189 -5.45 -10.44 13.08
C ILE A 189 -4.60 -10.08 11.85
N ASP A 190 -4.11 -11.10 11.14
CA ASP A 190 -3.43 -10.91 9.84
C ASP A 190 -4.43 -10.88 8.66
N LEU A 191 -3.93 -10.64 7.44
CA LEU A 191 -4.78 -10.61 6.25
C LEU A 191 -5.46 -11.93 5.91
N ASN A 192 -4.96 -13.05 6.42
CA ASN A 192 -5.53 -14.38 6.21
C ASN A 192 -6.54 -14.76 7.29
N GLY A 193 -6.79 -13.88 8.27
CA GLY A 193 -7.72 -14.12 9.36
C GLY A 193 -7.11 -14.89 10.55
N LEU A 194 -5.79 -15.11 10.56
CA LEU A 194 -5.10 -15.74 11.68
C LEU A 194 -4.93 -14.72 12.82
N VAL A 195 -5.33 -15.12 14.03
CA VAL A 195 -5.10 -14.33 15.24
C VAL A 195 -3.64 -14.46 15.65
N ILE A 196 -2.90 -13.36 15.56
CA ILE A 196 -1.49 -13.24 15.95
C ILE A 196 -1.37 -13.03 17.47
N ASP A 197 -2.23 -12.16 18.02
CA ASP A 197 -2.17 -11.76 19.43
C ASP A 197 -3.56 -11.51 19.99
N ARG A 198 -3.71 -11.68 21.31
CA ARG A 198 -4.96 -11.48 22.06
C ARG A 198 -4.67 -10.71 23.34
N ASN A 199 -5.44 -9.66 23.56
CA ASN A 199 -5.31 -8.83 24.74
C ASN A 199 -6.65 -8.65 25.45
N GLY A 200 -6.67 -8.99 26.74
CA GLY A 200 -7.85 -8.85 27.62
C GLY A 200 -7.80 -7.60 28.50
N GLY A 201 -7.07 -6.54 28.13
CA GLY A 201 -6.97 -5.33 28.94
C GLY A 201 -6.26 -5.55 30.28
N TYR A 202 -6.73 -4.88 31.34
CA TYR A 202 -6.07 -4.90 32.66
C TYR A 202 -6.23 -6.24 33.41
N PHE A 203 -7.47 -6.70 33.63
CA PHE A 203 -7.80 -8.00 34.26
C PHE A 203 -9.13 -8.56 33.71
N ASN A 204 -9.10 -9.75 33.09
CA ASN A 204 -10.28 -10.49 32.58
C ASN A 204 -11.12 -9.83 31.47
N GLY A 205 -10.52 -8.98 30.63
CA GLY A 205 -11.20 -8.36 29.49
C GLY A 205 -11.54 -6.89 29.73
N PHE A 206 -11.98 -6.24 28.66
CA PHE A 206 -12.59 -4.91 28.68
C PHE A 206 -14.06 -5.01 29.11
N ASP A 207 -14.61 -4.00 29.78
CA ASP A 207 -16.02 -4.00 30.18
C ASP A 207 -16.91 -3.35 29.11
N ARG A 208 -17.40 -4.19 28.18
CA ARG A 208 -18.24 -3.77 27.04
C ARG A 208 -17.55 -2.70 26.19
N PRO A 209 -16.42 -3.03 25.56
CA PRO A 209 -15.66 -2.06 24.78
C PRO A 209 -16.47 -1.60 23.55
N MET A 210 -16.35 -0.34 23.13
CA MET A 210 -17.13 0.22 22.01
C MET A 210 -16.28 0.71 20.84
N ASP A 211 -15.20 1.44 21.12
CA ASP A 211 -14.34 2.01 20.09
C ASP A 211 -12.85 1.86 20.43
N LEU A 212 -12.05 1.93 19.38
CA LEU A 212 -10.60 1.83 19.38
C LEU A 212 -10.03 2.93 18.48
N ILE A 213 -9.09 3.71 18.99
CA ILE A 213 -8.30 4.67 18.20
C ILE A 213 -6.81 4.49 18.45
N ARG A 214 -6.00 4.87 17.46
CA ARG A 214 -4.55 5.06 17.61
C ARG A 214 -4.30 6.53 17.88
N LEU A 215 -3.57 6.82 18.96
CA LEU A 215 -3.14 8.17 19.29
C LEU A 215 -1.88 8.56 18.49
N HIS A 216 -1.57 9.85 18.38
CA HIS A 216 -0.40 10.35 17.66
C HIS A 216 0.93 9.76 18.17
N ASN A 217 1.03 9.47 19.46
CA ASN A 217 2.18 8.81 20.07
C ASN A 217 2.28 7.29 19.78
N GLY A 218 1.35 6.74 18.99
CA GLY A 218 1.28 5.33 18.60
C GLY A 218 0.56 4.40 19.60
N ASN A 219 0.21 4.90 20.79
CA ASN A 219 -0.57 4.17 21.78
C ASN A 219 -2.01 3.93 21.29
N LEU A 220 -2.68 2.96 21.90
CA LEU A 220 -4.07 2.63 21.59
C LEU A 220 -4.97 3.07 22.73
N LEU A 221 -6.14 3.60 22.41
CA LEU A 221 -7.14 3.97 23.39
C LEU A 221 -8.44 3.22 23.11
N VAL A 222 -9.01 2.62 24.17
CA VAL A 222 -10.26 1.85 24.11
C VAL A 222 -11.30 2.49 25.02
N SER A 223 -12.51 2.69 24.51
CA SER A 223 -13.66 3.11 25.33
C SER A 223 -14.37 1.90 25.93
N GLU A 224 -14.58 1.91 27.25
CA GLU A 224 -15.30 0.85 27.97
C GLU A 224 -16.67 1.36 28.41
N PHE A 225 -17.72 0.99 27.68
CA PHE A 225 -19.07 1.52 27.89
C PHE A 225 -19.64 1.14 29.26
N ALA A 226 -19.51 -0.12 29.67
CA ALA A 226 -20.03 -0.53 30.98
C ALA A 226 -19.06 -0.18 32.12
N GLY A 227 -17.77 -0.03 31.81
CA GLY A 227 -16.74 0.38 32.75
C GLY A 227 -16.72 1.88 33.08
N ASP A 228 -17.48 2.70 32.36
CA ASP A 228 -17.55 4.17 32.50
C ASP A 228 -16.15 4.83 32.47
N ARG A 229 -15.24 4.32 31.62
CA ARG A 229 -13.83 4.73 31.56
C ARG A 229 -13.22 4.48 30.19
N LEU A 230 -11.99 4.94 30.01
CA LEU A 230 -11.13 4.60 28.88
C LEU A 230 -9.93 3.79 29.36
N SER A 231 -9.48 2.85 28.53
CA SER A 231 -8.28 2.05 28.72
C SER A 231 -7.18 2.51 27.76
N LEU A 232 -6.10 3.08 28.30
CA LEU A 232 -4.90 3.41 27.53
C LEU A 232 -3.98 2.18 27.47
N LEU A 233 -3.59 1.80 26.26
CA LEU A 233 -2.72 0.68 25.95
C LEU A 233 -1.50 1.17 25.17
N ASP A 234 -0.38 0.47 25.26
CA ASP A 234 0.76 0.74 24.39
C ASP A 234 0.48 0.34 22.93
N SER A 235 1.41 0.64 22.02
CA SER A 235 1.29 0.31 20.59
C SER A 235 1.22 -1.21 20.30
N LYS A 236 1.54 -2.06 21.28
CA LYS A 236 1.45 -3.52 21.23
C LYS A 236 0.17 -4.05 21.90
N GLY A 237 -0.66 -3.16 22.45
CA GLY A 237 -1.92 -3.49 23.12
C GLY A 237 -1.78 -3.74 24.62
N SER A 238 -0.59 -3.70 25.22
CA SER A 238 -0.42 -3.90 26.66
C SER A 238 -1.02 -2.74 27.44
N PHE A 239 -1.79 -3.04 28.48
CA PHE A 239 -2.45 -2.02 29.31
C PHE A 239 -1.44 -1.12 30.05
N ILE A 240 -1.69 0.20 30.01
CA ILE A 240 -0.91 1.21 30.71
C ILE A 240 -1.69 1.75 31.92
N LYS A 241 -2.85 2.38 31.68
CA LYS A 241 -3.66 3.02 32.73
C LYS A 241 -5.11 3.24 32.28
N PHE A 242 -5.98 3.55 33.25
CA PHE A 242 -7.32 4.05 32.97
C PHE A 242 -7.34 5.58 32.88
N ILE A 243 -8.29 6.11 32.12
CA ILE A 243 -8.60 7.54 32.01
C ILE A 243 -10.10 7.73 32.29
N GLY A 244 -10.41 8.76 33.07
CA GLY A 244 -11.77 9.06 33.51
C GLY A 244 -12.30 8.13 34.60
N GLU A 245 -13.44 8.50 35.15
CA GLU A 245 -14.18 7.72 36.15
C GLU A 245 -15.70 7.93 35.98
N LYS A 246 -16.51 7.11 36.65
CA LYS A 246 -17.97 7.22 36.56
C LYS A 246 -18.49 8.54 37.16
N GLY A 247 -19.35 9.25 36.41
CA GLY A 247 -20.08 10.42 36.91
C GLY A 247 -20.42 11.45 35.85
N ALA A 248 -20.89 12.63 36.28
CA ALA A 248 -21.37 13.70 35.40
C ALA A 248 -20.60 15.03 35.54
N SER A 249 -19.60 15.10 36.43
CA SER A 249 -18.71 16.27 36.52
C SER A 249 -17.61 16.21 35.46
N VAL A 250 -16.89 17.31 35.25
CA VAL A 250 -15.72 17.37 34.34
C VAL A 250 -14.78 16.20 34.60
N GLY A 251 -14.41 15.48 33.53
CA GLY A 251 -13.55 14.30 33.58
C GLY A 251 -14.20 13.00 34.01
N LYS A 252 -15.51 13.03 34.31
CA LYS A 252 -16.29 11.84 34.61
C LYS A 252 -17.25 11.52 33.48
N MET A 253 -17.40 10.24 33.16
CA MET A 253 -18.21 9.79 32.03
C MET A 253 -19.26 8.77 32.45
N VAL A 254 -20.31 8.62 31.64
CA VAL A 254 -21.28 7.53 31.77
C VAL A 254 -21.54 6.89 30.41
N GLY A 255 -21.01 5.69 30.19
CA GLY A 255 -21.13 5.01 28.89
C GLY A 255 -20.41 5.74 27.75
N PRO A 256 -19.08 5.96 27.84
CA PRO A 256 -18.30 6.49 26.72
C PRO A 256 -18.41 5.55 25.51
N GLN A 257 -18.62 6.09 24.32
CA GLN A 257 -18.79 5.30 23.09
C GLN A 257 -17.65 5.45 22.11
N TYR A 258 -17.55 6.58 21.40
CA TYR A 258 -16.57 6.78 20.34
C TYR A 258 -15.60 7.90 20.71
N MET A 259 -14.42 7.85 20.10
CA MET A 259 -13.32 8.75 20.43
C MET A 259 -12.66 9.33 19.17
N ALA A 260 -12.11 10.53 19.29
CA ALA A 260 -11.25 11.17 18.30
C ALA A 260 -10.15 11.99 18.99
N GLU A 261 -9.03 12.21 18.31
CA GLU A 261 -7.91 13.03 18.78
C GLU A 261 -7.74 14.23 17.84
N ASP A 262 -7.49 15.42 18.38
CA ASP A 262 -7.14 16.61 17.60
C ASP A 262 -5.62 16.74 17.38
N SER A 263 -5.20 17.71 16.56
CA SER A 263 -3.78 17.94 16.25
C SER A 263 -2.91 18.27 17.47
N ASP A 264 -3.51 18.78 18.54
CA ASP A 264 -2.82 19.14 19.78
C ASP A 264 -2.71 17.93 20.74
N GLY A 265 -3.28 16.77 20.36
CA GLY A 265 -3.30 15.56 21.15
C GLY A 265 -4.45 15.48 22.16
N ASN A 266 -5.43 16.40 22.10
CA ASN A 266 -6.60 16.34 22.97
C ASN A 266 -7.56 15.25 22.49
N ILE A 267 -8.10 14.51 23.45
CA ILE A 267 -8.98 13.36 23.23
C ILE A 267 -10.42 13.76 23.50
N TYR A 268 -11.28 13.60 22.50
CA TYR A 268 -12.70 13.89 22.55
C TYR A 268 -13.48 12.60 22.63
N VAL A 269 -14.44 12.51 23.55
CA VAL A 269 -15.18 11.29 23.85
C VAL A 269 -16.67 11.57 23.80
N SER A 270 -17.41 10.83 22.97
CA SER A 270 -18.87 10.83 23.00
C SER A 270 -19.36 10.13 24.26
N ASP A 271 -19.80 10.92 25.23
CA ASP A 271 -20.43 10.44 26.47
C ASP A 271 -21.94 10.29 26.25
N PHE A 272 -22.34 9.05 25.97
CA PHE A 272 -23.72 8.74 25.62
C PHE A 272 -24.68 8.95 26.80
N GLY A 273 -24.27 8.57 28.01
CA GLY A 273 -25.12 8.64 29.20
C GLY A 273 -25.35 10.08 29.67
N ASN A 274 -24.34 10.94 29.57
CA ASN A 274 -24.48 12.36 29.90
C ASN A 274 -24.92 13.23 28.71
N SER A 275 -25.09 12.63 27.51
CA SER A 275 -25.51 13.34 26.29
C SER A 275 -24.63 14.55 25.96
N ARG A 276 -23.31 14.34 25.96
CA ARG A 276 -22.30 15.38 25.76
C ARG A 276 -21.04 14.83 25.11
N VAL A 277 -20.06 15.70 24.88
CA VAL A 277 -18.70 15.31 24.53
C VAL A 277 -17.75 15.76 25.65
N ASP A 278 -16.99 14.83 26.21
CA ASP A 278 -15.94 15.11 27.20
C ASP A 278 -14.58 15.22 26.50
N VAL A 279 -13.73 16.15 26.96
CA VAL A 279 -12.42 16.44 26.37
C VAL A 279 -11.32 16.27 27.42
N PHE A 280 -10.27 15.55 27.05
CA PHE A 280 -9.08 15.29 27.84
C PHE A 280 -7.83 15.74 27.09
N ASP A 281 -6.75 16.06 27.80
CA ASP A 281 -5.44 16.29 27.17
C ASP A 281 -4.77 14.95 26.77
N ALA A 282 -3.60 15.04 26.12
CA ALA A 282 -2.81 13.89 25.69
C ALA A 282 -2.39 12.97 26.85
N GLU A 283 -2.24 13.52 28.05
CA GLU A 283 -1.94 12.77 29.27
C GLU A 283 -3.19 12.14 29.91
N GLY A 284 -4.39 12.46 29.44
CA GLY A 284 -5.67 11.98 29.97
C GLY A 284 -6.20 12.78 31.16
N ASN A 285 -5.71 14.00 31.39
CA ASN A 285 -6.32 14.92 32.36
C ASN A 285 -7.55 15.58 31.73
N PRO A 286 -8.62 15.77 32.51
CA PRO A 286 -9.85 16.34 31.96
C PRO A 286 -9.74 17.85 31.77
N LEU A 287 -10.17 18.32 30.60
CA LEU A 287 -10.14 19.73 30.24
C LEU A 287 -11.52 20.37 30.42
N PHE A 288 -12.50 19.93 29.65
CA PHE A 288 -13.88 20.45 29.67
C PHE A 288 -14.86 19.47 29.01
N PHE A 289 -16.14 19.83 28.92
CA PHE A 289 -17.14 19.14 28.13
C PHE A 289 -18.03 20.14 27.39
N PHE A 290 -18.65 19.72 26.29
CA PHE A 290 -19.57 20.53 25.50
C PHE A 290 -20.71 19.69 24.91
N GLY A 291 -21.62 20.32 24.16
CA GLY A 291 -22.76 19.65 23.54
C GLY A 291 -23.99 19.54 24.46
N THR A 292 -23.99 20.23 25.59
CA THR A 292 -25.20 20.48 26.38
C THR A 292 -26.06 21.54 25.70
N LYS A 293 -27.36 21.57 26.03
CA LYS A 293 -28.29 22.54 25.46
C LYS A 293 -27.85 23.98 25.79
N SER A 294 -27.77 24.83 24.77
CA SER A 294 -27.54 26.27 24.87
C SER A 294 -28.58 27.05 24.06
N ASP A 295 -28.47 28.38 24.00
CA ASP A 295 -29.39 29.22 23.23
C ASP A 295 -29.30 28.94 21.72
N ASP A 296 -28.09 28.67 21.22
CA ASP A 296 -27.82 28.42 19.79
C ASP A 296 -27.75 26.94 19.42
N PHE A 297 -27.74 26.03 20.42
CA PHE A 297 -27.61 24.59 20.20
C PHE A 297 -28.68 23.77 20.96
N PRO A 298 -29.45 22.90 20.29
CA PRO A 298 -30.54 22.15 20.91
C PRO A 298 -30.11 21.12 21.97
N GLY A 299 -28.81 20.84 22.10
CA GLY A 299 -28.25 19.80 22.96
C GLY A 299 -28.17 18.46 22.23
N LEU A 300 -27.11 17.72 22.47
CA LEU A 300 -26.98 16.32 22.05
C LEU A 300 -27.98 15.47 22.86
N LYS A 301 -28.45 14.39 22.25
CA LYS A 301 -29.38 13.44 22.87
C LYS A 301 -28.82 12.03 22.93
N GLY A 302 -28.00 11.66 21.97
CA GLY A 302 -27.35 10.36 21.91
C GLY A 302 -26.12 10.45 21.02
N PRO A 303 -25.05 11.11 21.49
CA PRO A 303 -23.83 11.25 20.72
C PRO A 303 -23.21 9.87 20.49
N THR A 304 -22.91 9.57 19.23
CA THR A 304 -22.25 8.33 18.80
C THR A 304 -20.94 8.68 18.11
N GLY A 305 -20.84 8.53 16.80
CA GLY A 305 -19.61 8.72 16.05
C GLY A 305 -19.08 10.14 16.17
N ILE A 306 -17.78 10.24 16.47
CA ILE A 306 -17.06 11.50 16.54
C ILE A 306 -15.83 11.43 15.65
N ALA A 307 -15.57 12.48 14.88
CA ALA A 307 -14.38 12.59 14.06
C ALA A 307 -13.91 14.04 14.01
N ILE A 308 -12.61 14.23 13.88
CA ILE A 308 -11.98 15.55 13.81
C ILE A 308 -11.27 15.67 12.48
N TYR A 309 -11.45 16.82 11.82
CA TYR A 309 -10.72 17.17 10.63
C TYR A 309 -10.41 18.66 10.64
N GLU A 310 -9.13 18.98 10.47
CA GLU A 310 -8.57 20.30 10.71
C GLU A 310 -8.94 20.75 12.14
N ASN A 311 -9.65 21.86 12.29
CA ASN A 311 -10.07 22.40 13.59
C ASN A 311 -11.58 22.24 13.84
N ASN A 312 -12.22 21.31 13.13
CA ASN A 312 -13.65 21.03 13.26
C ASN A 312 -13.89 19.66 13.89
N VAL A 313 -14.75 19.62 14.90
CA VAL A 313 -15.23 18.41 15.55
C VAL A 313 -16.62 18.07 15.02
N PHE A 314 -16.76 16.89 14.43
CA PHE A 314 -18.02 16.38 13.89
C PHE A 314 -18.59 15.33 14.82
N VAL A 315 -19.82 15.53 15.26
CA VAL A 315 -20.51 14.62 16.20
C VAL A 315 -21.82 14.15 15.58
N ALA A 316 -21.92 12.84 15.34
CA ALA A 316 -23.16 12.20 14.98
C ALA A 316 -24.04 11.99 16.22
N ASP A 317 -25.33 12.21 16.06
CA ASP A 317 -26.32 11.93 17.09
C ASP A 317 -27.31 10.87 16.59
N CYS A 318 -27.32 9.73 17.25
CA CYS A 318 -28.11 8.58 16.80
C CYS A 318 -29.62 8.71 17.02
N LEU A 319 -30.07 9.59 17.92
CA LEU A 319 -31.48 9.80 18.20
C LEU A 319 -32.10 10.86 17.27
N THR A 320 -31.32 11.86 16.89
CA THR A 320 -31.75 12.91 15.95
C THR A 320 -31.45 12.56 14.49
N GLY A 321 -30.46 11.68 14.24
CA GLY A 321 -30.01 11.31 12.90
C GLY A 321 -29.26 12.42 12.19
N ALA A 322 -28.71 13.37 12.94
CA ALA A 322 -27.98 14.54 12.45
C ALA A 322 -26.47 14.38 12.68
N VAL A 323 -25.69 15.19 11.96
CA VAL A 323 -24.26 15.39 12.24
C VAL A 323 -24.03 16.87 12.48
N TYR A 324 -23.58 17.19 13.69
CA TYR A 324 -23.30 18.54 14.13
C TYR A 324 -21.81 18.84 13.98
N ARG A 325 -21.49 20.10 13.69
CA ARG A 325 -20.12 20.62 13.58
C ARG A 325 -19.86 21.59 14.73
N PHE A 326 -18.74 21.38 15.41
CA PHE A 326 -18.21 22.22 16.47
C PHE A 326 -16.78 22.64 16.13
N ASP A 327 -16.27 23.67 16.79
CA ASP A 327 -14.82 23.92 16.82
C ASP A 327 -14.14 23.07 17.91
N VAL A 328 -12.81 23.05 17.93
CA VAL A 328 -12.01 22.39 18.99
C VAL A 328 -12.25 22.95 20.39
N SER A 329 -12.81 24.16 20.52
CA SER A 329 -13.20 24.73 21.82
C SER A 329 -14.61 24.30 22.27
N GLY A 330 -15.32 23.51 21.46
CA GLY A 330 -16.67 23.02 21.76
C GLY A 330 -17.80 23.99 21.39
N ASN A 331 -17.53 25.09 20.69
CA ASN A 331 -18.56 26.01 20.21
C ASN A 331 -19.30 25.41 19.01
N TYR A 332 -20.61 25.56 18.97
CA TYR A 332 -21.44 25.05 17.89
C TYR A 332 -21.31 25.91 16.62
N LEU A 333 -20.91 25.31 15.50
CA LEU A 333 -20.71 25.97 14.21
C LEU A 333 -21.85 25.73 13.21
N GLY A 334 -22.68 24.71 13.42
CA GLY A 334 -23.80 24.40 12.53
C GLY A 334 -24.03 22.90 12.32
N LEU A 335 -25.00 22.59 11.45
CA LEU A 335 -25.28 21.23 10.99
C LEU A 335 -24.45 20.92 9.74
N LEU A 336 -23.72 19.81 9.75
CA LEU A 336 -23.16 19.23 8.54
C LEU A 336 -24.26 18.44 7.79
N CYS A 337 -24.97 17.58 8.52
CA CYS A 337 -26.09 16.79 8.01
C CYS A 337 -27.36 17.09 8.79
N LYS A 338 -28.46 17.34 8.08
CA LYS A 338 -29.77 17.67 8.69
C LYS A 338 -30.32 16.52 9.52
N ASN A 339 -31.23 16.84 10.44
CA ASN A 339 -31.94 15.85 11.24
C ASN A 339 -32.65 14.81 10.35
N LYS A 340 -32.68 13.56 10.82
CA LYS A 340 -33.25 12.38 10.13
C LYS A 340 -32.54 12.00 8.82
N THR A 341 -31.37 12.55 8.53
CA THR A 341 -30.53 12.06 7.43
C THR A 341 -30.12 10.61 7.67
N PHE A 342 -29.68 10.29 8.89
CA PHE A 342 -29.30 8.94 9.31
C PHE A 342 -30.34 8.31 10.21
N LYS A 343 -30.46 6.98 10.21
CA LYS A 343 -31.43 6.26 11.06
C LYS A 343 -30.85 5.87 12.41
N LYS A 344 -29.60 5.43 12.44
CA LYS A 344 -28.81 5.02 13.60
C LYS A 344 -27.31 5.08 13.23
N PRO A 345 -26.72 6.29 13.12
CA PRO A 345 -25.29 6.44 12.91
C PRO A 345 -24.51 5.86 14.10
N GLU A 346 -23.53 5.01 13.82
CA GLU A 346 -22.64 4.38 14.80
C GLU A 346 -21.26 5.07 14.75
N SER A 347 -20.19 4.39 14.36
CA SER A 347 -18.87 5.02 14.25
C SER A 347 -18.81 6.14 13.19
N MET A 348 -17.86 7.04 13.37
CA MET A 348 -17.45 8.02 12.38
C MET A 348 -15.92 8.09 12.38
N LYS A 349 -15.27 7.87 11.23
CA LYS A 349 -13.81 7.87 11.11
C LYS A 349 -13.37 8.71 9.92
N ARG A 350 -12.22 9.37 10.05
CA ARG A 350 -11.68 10.25 9.00
C ARG A 350 -11.10 9.41 7.85
N TRP A 351 -11.40 9.83 6.62
CA TRP A 351 -10.79 9.31 5.40
C TRP A 351 -10.49 10.46 4.43
N GLY A 352 -9.27 11.01 4.54
CA GLY A 352 -8.90 12.23 3.81
C GLY A 352 -9.82 13.39 4.20
N ARG A 353 -10.46 14.00 3.19
CA ARG A 353 -11.48 15.06 3.36
C ARG A 353 -12.88 14.53 3.73
N TYR A 354 -13.08 13.21 3.68
CA TYR A 354 -14.38 12.58 3.91
C TYR A 354 -14.47 11.99 5.33
N LEU A 355 -15.68 11.91 5.87
CA LEU A 355 -16.00 11.17 7.09
C LEU A 355 -16.75 9.90 6.72
N VAL A 356 -16.26 8.74 7.14
CA VAL A 356 -16.90 7.46 6.91
C VAL A 356 -17.76 7.12 8.13
N THR A 357 -19.05 6.88 7.92
CA THR A 357 -19.98 6.52 8.99
C THR A 357 -20.84 5.31 8.63
N CYS A 358 -21.11 4.47 9.63
CA CYS A 358 -22.02 3.33 9.53
C CYS A 358 -23.43 3.74 9.97
N ASP A 359 -24.45 3.44 9.17
CA ASP A 359 -25.86 3.64 9.50
C ASP A 359 -26.65 2.35 9.23
N LYS A 360 -26.92 1.59 10.30
CA LYS A 360 -27.57 0.27 10.27
C LYS A 360 -26.88 -0.74 9.33
N ASN A 361 -27.27 -0.78 8.06
CA ASN A 361 -26.85 -1.74 7.04
C ASN A 361 -26.12 -1.06 5.86
N LYS A 362 -25.74 0.20 6.03
CA LYS A 362 -25.07 1.02 5.01
C LYS A 362 -23.85 1.72 5.57
N VAL A 363 -22.90 2.01 4.69
CA VAL A 363 -21.75 2.87 4.98
C VAL A 363 -21.79 4.06 4.05
N TYR A 364 -21.65 5.25 4.62
CA TYR A 364 -21.63 6.51 3.88
C TYR A 364 -20.29 7.23 4.06
N SER A 365 -19.80 7.84 2.98
CA SER A 365 -18.79 8.90 3.04
C SER A 365 -19.50 10.26 3.01
N ILE A 366 -19.14 11.14 3.94
CA ILE A 366 -19.66 12.50 4.06
C ILE A 366 -18.54 13.47 3.72
N ASP A 367 -18.76 14.35 2.75
CA ASP A 367 -17.84 15.45 2.46
C ASP A 367 -17.89 16.50 3.59
N THR A 368 -16.74 16.87 4.14
CA THR A 368 -16.63 17.75 5.32
C THR A 368 -16.99 19.22 5.03
N ASP A 369 -16.86 19.67 3.78
CA ASP A 369 -17.14 21.06 3.38
C ASP A 369 -18.61 21.25 3.01
N THR A 370 -19.13 20.31 2.22
CA THR A 370 -20.46 20.41 1.59
C THR A 370 -21.54 19.63 2.34
N GLY A 371 -21.16 18.64 3.16
CA GLY A 371 -22.09 17.68 3.75
C GLY A 371 -22.69 16.71 2.72
N ALA A 372 -22.13 16.61 1.51
CA ALA A 372 -22.59 15.70 0.48
C ALA A 372 -22.38 14.24 0.92
N LEU A 373 -23.39 13.39 0.66
CA LEU A 373 -23.39 11.98 1.07
C LEU A 373 -23.14 11.08 -0.13
N PHE A 374 -22.20 10.17 0.04
CA PHE A 374 -21.88 9.13 -0.93
C PHE A 374 -22.11 7.77 -0.27
N GLU A 375 -23.02 6.98 -0.82
CA GLU A 375 -23.23 5.61 -0.37
C GLU A 375 -22.12 4.71 -0.92
N ASN A 376 -21.23 4.25 -0.03
CA ASN A 376 -20.10 3.40 -0.41
C ASN A 376 -20.55 1.95 -0.62
N LEU A 377 -21.38 1.43 0.29
CA LEU A 377 -21.89 0.06 0.25
C LEU A 377 -23.19 -0.11 1.05
N SER A 378 -23.89 -1.20 0.74
CA SER A 378 -25.05 -1.69 1.49
C SER A 378 -25.00 -3.21 1.57
N SER A 379 -25.17 -3.77 2.77
CA SER A 379 -25.27 -5.22 3.02
C SER A 379 -26.61 -5.84 2.61
N GLY A 380 -27.46 -5.07 1.91
CA GLY A 380 -28.76 -5.53 1.43
C GLY A 380 -29.80 -5.66 2.55
N ASN A 381 -30.68 -6.67 2.44
CA ASN A 381 -31.83 -6.87 3.32
C ASN A 381 -31.57 -7.82 4.50
N ALA A 382 -30.37 -8.40 4.60
CA ALA A 382 -30.01 -9.26 5.71
C ALA A 382 -30.00 -8.47 7.03
N PRO A 383 -30.39 -9.08 8.16
CA PRO A 383 -30.29 -8.44 9.47
C PRO A 383 -28.82 -8.17 9.77
N SER A 384 -28.40 -6.93 9.57
CA SER A 384 -27.02 -6.46 9.73
C SER A 384 -27.01 -5.23 10.61
N ARG A 385 -25.97 -5.12 11.43
CA ARG A 385 -25.70 -3.95 12.25
C ARG A 385 -24.21 -3.62 12.11
N LEU A 386 -23.93 -2.79 11.11
CA LEU A 386 -22.59 -2.29 10.85
C LEU A 386 -22.22 -1.29 11.95
N THR A 387 -21.09 -1.52 12.61
CA THR A 387 -20.64 -0.77 13.79
C THR A 387 -19.47 0.14 13.45
N SER A 388 -18.46 -0.38 12.74
CA SER A 388 -17.27 0.34 12.31
C SER A 388 -16.97 0.13 10.83
N ALA A 389 -16.48 1.18 10.17
CA ALA A 389 -15.98 1.14 8.80
C ALA A 389 -14.72 2.01 8.68
N VAL A 390 -13.60 1.41 8.27
CA VAL A 390 -12.30 2.08 8.18
C VAL A 390 -11.56 1.62 6.91
N PRO A 391 -10.97 2.54 6.12
CA PRO A 391 -10.12 2.16 5.00
C PRO A 391 -8.83 1.48 5.49
N ASP A 392 -8.42 0.39 4.83
CA ASP A 392 -7.13 -0.26 5.09
C ASP A 392 -6.01 0.30 4.19
N ILE A 393 -4.77 -0.13 4.46
CA ILE A 393 -3.60 0.26 3.67
C ILE A 393 -3.63 -0.29 2.23
N ASN A 394 -4.44 -1.33 1.98
CA ASN A 394 -4.55 -2.02 0.70
C ASN A 394 -5.70 -1.46 -0.18
N GLY A 395 -6.36 -0.36 0.24
CA GLY A 395 -7.41 0.31 -0.52
C GLY A 395 -8.82 -0.27 -0.37
N ASN A 396 -9.01 -1.24 0.54
CA ASN A 396 -10.30 -1.80 0.92
C ASN A 396 -10.93 -0.99 2.07
N ILE A 397 -12.20 -1.25 2.36
CA ILE A 397 -12.88 -0.78 3.56
C ILE A 397 -13.16 -2.01 4.43
N LEU A 398 -12.62 -2.01 5.65
CA LEU A 398 -12.92 -3.01 6.67
C LEU A 398 -14.19 -2.61 7.39
N VAL A 399 -15.18 -3.50 7.45
CA VAL A 399 -16.47 -3.23 8.07
C VAL A 399 -16.79 -4.29 9.11
N THR A 400 -17.08 -3.88 10.34
CA THR A 400 -17.52 -4.80 11.40
C THR A 400 -19.04 -4.88 11.45
N ASP A 401 -19.58 -6.11 11.46
CA ASP A 401 -21.01 -6.35 11.64
C ASP A 401 -21.26 -7.12 12.95
N PHE A 402 -21.94 -6.43 13.86
CA PHE A 402 -22.27 -6.95 15.18
C PHE A 402 -23.27 -8.10 15.13
N SER A 403 -24.19 -8.09 14.16
CA SER A 403 -25.28 -9.07 14.06
C SER A 403 -24.83 -10.35 13.39
N SER A 404 -24.00 -10.27 12.34
CA SER A 404 -23.44 -11.45 11.68
C SER A 404 -22.27 -12.08 12.43
N ASN A 405 -21.63 -11.33 13.34
CA ASN A 405 -20.38 -11.71 14.01
C ASN A 405 -19.21 -11.88 13.03
N GLU A 406 -19.09 -10.95 12.09
CA GLU A 406 -18.07 -11.00 11.03
C GLU A 406 -17.41 -9.63 10.84
N VAL A 407 -16.18 -9.66 10.32
CA VAL A 407 -15.49 -8.47 9.81
C VAL A 407 -15.35 -8.63 8.30
N PHE A 408 -16.09 -7.81 7.55
CA PHE A 408 -16.07 -7.83 6.09
C PHE A 408 -14.91 -7.02 5.54
N VAL A 409 -14.33 -7.51 4.45
CA VAL A 409 -13.38 -6.78 3.62
C VAL A 409 -14.08 -6.37 2.34
N MET A 410 -14.33 -5.08 2.21
CA MET A 410 -15.07 -4.50 1.10
C MET A 410 -14.11 -3.86 0.11
N ALA A 411 -14.20 -4.27 -1.15
CA ALA A 411 -13.27 -3.88 -2.21
C ALA A 411 -13.97 -3.13 -3.34
N LYS A 412 -13.20 -2.37 -4.11
CA LYS A 412 -13.73 -1.71 -5.31
C LYS A 412 -14.15 -2.77 -6.33
N LEU A 413 -15.30 -2.58 -6.98
CA LEU A 413 -15.80 -3.54 -7.97
C LEU A 413 -14.80 -3.78 -9.12
N SER A 414 -14.09 -2.74 -9.54
CA SER A 414 -13.04 -2.83 -10.58
C SER A 414 -11.86 -3.71 -10.18
N GLU A 415 -11.60 -3.88 -8.89
CA GLU A 415 -10.50 -4.71 -8.38
C GLU A 415 -10.88 -6.18 -8.25
N LEU A 416 -12.15 -6.50 -7.96
CA LEU A 416 -12.59 -7.90 -7.87
C LEU A 416 -12.55 -8.61 -9.22
N VAL A 417 -12.91 -7.91 -10.31
CA VAL A 417 -12.91 -8.48 -11.66
C VAL A 417 -11.48 -8.60 -12.22
N GLY A 418 -10.58 -7.72 -11.79
CA GLY A 418 -9.27 -7.55 -12.40
C GLY A 418 -8.14 -8.43 -11.85
N GLY A 419 -8.33 -9.06 -10.69
CA GLY A 419 -7.29 -9.85 -10.02
C GLY A 419 -6.13 -9.00 -9.47
N LEU A 420 -5.06 -9.69 -9.06
CA LEU A 420 -3.81 -9.08 -8.62
C LEU A 420 -2.83 -8.93 -9.78
N PHE A 421 -2.05 -7.86 -9.76
CA PHE A 421 -0.92 -7.67 -10.67
C PHE A 421 0.36 -8.11 -9.96
N VAL A 422 0.82 -9.31 -10.32
CA VAL A 422 2.02 -9.93 -9.75
C VAL A 422 3.15 -9.81 -10.76
N GLN A 423 4.34 -9.44 -10.30
CA GLN A 423 5.52 -9.33 -11.14
C GLN A 423 6.74 -9.92 -10.43
N ILE A 424 7.45 -10.83 -11.09
CA ILE A 424 8.77 -11.27 -10.64
C ILE A 424 9.78 -10.23 -11.16
N GLU A 425 10.25 -9.37 -10.26
CA GLU A 425 11.16 -8.29 -10.60
C GLU A 425 12.59 -8.79 -10.82
N ARG A 426 13.01 -9.72 -9.95
CA ARG A 426 14.38 -10.21 -9.94
C ARG A 426 14.45 -11.68 -9.57
N VAL A 427 15.37 -12.39 -10.23
CA VAL A 427 15.74 -13.76 -9.90
C VAL A 427 17.24 -13.81 -9.65
N VAL A 428 17.63 -14.15 -8.43
CA VAL A 428 19.03 -14.31 -8.00
C VAL A 428 19.35 -15.80 -7.95
N SER A 429 20.24 -16.23 -8.84
CA SER A 429 20.65 -17.64 -9.01
C SER A 429 22.13 -17.89 -8.70
N ASP A 430 22.85 -16.90 -8.15
CA ASP A 430 24.31 -16.97 -7.92
C ASP A 430 24.73 -18.13 -7.00
N SER A 431 23.85 -18.52 -6.06
CA SER A 431 24.07 -19.61 -5.09
C SER A 431 23.33 -20.90 -5.46
N PHE A 432 23.27 -21.23 -6.76
CA PHE A 432 22.58 -22.43 -7.27
C PHE A 432 23.00 -23.71 -6.50
N PRO A 433 22.06 -24.58 -6.06
CA PRO A 433 20.65 -24.67 -6.46
C PRO A 433 19.67 -23.78 -5.68
N LYS A 434 20.13 -22.97 -4.71
CA LYS A 434 19.26 -22.02 -4.00
C LYS A 434 18.96 -20.83 -4.91
N ILE A 435 17.67 -20.58 -5.14
CA ILE A 435 17.16 -19.45 -5.92
C ILE A 435 16.44 -18.48 -4.99
N THR A 436 16.61 -17.19 -5.23
CA THR A 436 15.86 -16.14 -4.54
C THR A 436 15.07 -15.32 -5.57
N LEU A 437 13.77 -15.16 -5.34
CA LEU A 437 12.86 -14.36 -6.15
C LEU A 437 12.49 -13.07 -5.40
N GLU A 438 12.55 -11.94 -6.09
CA GLU A 438 11.95 -10.69 -5.64
C GLU A 438 10.66 -10.46 -6.43
N VAL A 439 9.56 -10.31 -5.70
CA VAL A 439 8.21 -10.34 -6.27
C VAL A 439 7.47 -9.10 -5.82
N LYS A 440 6.93 -8.35 -6.76
CA LYS A 440 6.06 -7.22 -6.50
C LYS A 440 4.61 -7.63 -6.69
N VAL A 441 3.76 -7.29 -5.73
CA VAL A 441 2.31 -7.53 -5.79
C VAL A 441 1.58 -6.21 -5.66
N GLU A 442 0.77 -5.89 -6.66
CA GLU A 442 -0.02 -4.66 -6.75
C GLU A 442 -1.48 -4.97 -7.11
N ASN A 443 -2.36 -3.99 -6.92
CA ASN A 443 -3.65 -3.98 -7.59
C ASN A 443 -3.56 -3.36 -9.00
N ARG A 444 -4.66 -3.36 -9.75
CA ARG A 444 -4.72 -2.74 -11.09
C ARG A 444 -4.37 -1.25 -11.09
N SER A 445 -4.63 -0.57 -9.99
CA SER A 445 -4.42 0.87 -9.78
C SER A 445 -3.00 1.24 -9.31
N ARG A 446 -2.03 0.33 -9.40
CA ARG A 446 -0.63 0.49 -8.91
C ARG A 446 -0.46 0.57 -7.39
N GLN A 447 -1.50 0.35 -6.61
CA GLN A 447 -1.36 0.35 -5.15
C GLN A 447 -0.70 -0.96 -4.71
N SER A 448 0.34 -0.83 -3.89
CA SER A 448 1.08 -1.94 -3.30
C SER A 448 0.19 -2.79 -2.38
N LEU A 449 0.25 -4.12 -2.53
CA LEU A 449 -0.44 -5.05 -1.63
C LEU A 449 0.50 -5.49 -0.50
N VAL A 450 0.22 -5.06 0.71
CA VAL A 450 1.01 -5.30 1.92
C VAL A 450 0.40 -6.44 2.74
N GLY A 451 1.20 -7.14 3.56
CA GLY A 451 0.73 -8.06 4.60
C GLY A 451 0.62 -9.54 4.19
N LEU A 452 0.94 -9.90 2.95
CA LEU A 452 0.92 -11.29 2.50
C LEU A 452 1.94 -12.14 3.28
N LYS A 453 1.60 -13.43 3.47
CA LYS A 453 2.39 -14.44 4.17
C LYS A 453 2.78 -15.57 3.22
N GLU A 454 3.58 -16.51 3.71
CA GLU A 454 4.13 -17.61 2.91
C GLU A 454 3.04 -18.43 2.19
N ASN A 455 1.92 -18.66 2.87
CA ASN A 455 0.76 -19.41 2.35
C ASN A 455 -0.02 -18.69 1.25
N ASN A 456 0.27 -17.41 0.96
CA ASN A 456 -0.39 -16.66 -0.10
C ASN A 456 0.29 -16.83 -1.46
N PHE A 457 1.43 -17.51 -1.52
CA PHE A 457 2.22 -17.68 -2.73
C PHE A 457 2.34 -19.15 -3.10
N PHE A 458 2.33 -19.42 -4.40
CA PHE A 458 2.57 -20.72 -4.97
C PHE A 458 3.58 -20.60 -6.10
N VAL A 459 4.73 -21.28 -5.95
CA VAL A 459 5.84 -21.21 -6.92
C VAL A 459 6.00 -22.56 -7.62
N THR A 460 6.10 -22.51 -8.95
CA THR A 460 6.28 -23.71 -9.78
C THR A 460 7.40 -23.55 -10.79
N GLU A 461 8.14 -24.63 -11.01
CA GLU A 461 9.13 -24.79 -12.08
C GLU A 461 8.65 -25.88 -13.03
N ASN A 462 8.53 -25.58 -14.34
CA ASN A 462 7.93 -26.52 -15.32
C ASN A 462 6.60 -27.13 -14.85
N LYS A 463 5.73 -26.30 -14.24
CA LYS A 463 4.42 -26.70 -13.70
C LYS A 463 4.49 -27.70 -12.53
N ALA A 464 5.67 -27.94 -11.96
CA ALA A 464 5.86 -28.74 -10.77
C ALA A 464 6.16 -27.82 -9.56
N PRO A 465 5.60 -28.10 -8.37
CA PRO A 465 5.89 -27.31 -7.18
C PRO A 465 7.36 -27.42 -6.79
N VAL A 466 7.95 -26.29 -6.42
CA VAL A 466 9.35 -26.21 -5.99
C VAL A 466 9.55 -26.82 -4.60
N LYS A 467 10.80 -27.17 -4.27
CA LYS A 467 11.17 -27.74 -2.96
C LYS A 467 11.70 -26.64 -2.04
N ASN A 468 11.53 -26.86 -0.73
CA ASN A 468 12.11 -26.03 0.33
C ASN A 468 11.82 -24.52 0.17
N TYR A 469 10.63 -24.19 -0.33
CA TYR A 469 10.18 -22.81 -0.50
C TYR A 469 9.95 -22.12 0.85
N LYS A 470 10.37 -20.86 0.97
CA LYS A 470 10.20 -20.01 2.16
C LYS A 470 10.04 -18.54 1.79
N LEU A 471 9.26 -17.82 2.59
CA LEU A 471 9.24 -16.35 2.58
C LEU A 471 10.36 -15.80 3.48
N GLU A 472 11.44 -15.30 2.89
CA GLU A 472 12.61 -14.76 3.61
C GLU A 472 12.34 -13.39 4.21
N GLY A 473 11.47 -12.59 3.59
CA GLY A 473 11.03 -11.31 4.16
C GLY A 473 10.25 -10.44 3.19
N ALA A 474 9.60 -9.41 3.73
CA ALA A 474 8.79 -8.47 2.97
C ALA A 474 9.24 -7.03 3.25
N ALA A 475 9.17 -6.18 2.24
CA ALA A 475 9.66 -4.81 2.29
C ALA A 475 8.92 -3.94 3.30
N TYR A 476 7.60 -4.14 3.44
CA TYR A 476 6.78 -3.41 4.42
C TYR A 476 7.27 -3.59 5.86
N ALA A 477 7.86 -4.75 6.19
CA ALA A 477 8.35 -5.06 7.53
C ALA A 477 9.70 -4.42 7.86
N ASN A 478 10.38 -3.81 6.88
CA ASN A 478 11.64 -3.12 7.11
C ASN A 478 11.41 -1.79 7.84
N ASP A 479 12.25 -1.55 8.85
CA ASP A 479 12.28 -0.33 9.68
C ASP A 479 13.31 0.70 9.20
N TYR A 480 13.76 0.58 7.95
CA TYR A 480 14.69 1.48 7.29
C TYR A 480 14.35 1.62 5.80
N ALA A 481 14.81 2.71 5.20
CA ALA A 481 14.68 3.01 3.79
C ALA A 481 16.00 3.54 3.24
N ASP A 482 16.26 3.30 1.96
CA ASP A 482 17.37 3.89 1.23
C ASP A 482 16.91 5.20 0.59
N ILE A 483 17.56 6.30 0.97
CA ILE A 483 17.12 7.64 0.63
C ILE A 483 18.18 8.31 -0.24
N THR A 484 17.76 8.83 -1.38
CA THR A 484 18.59 9.70 -2.23
C THR A 484 18.09 11.13 -2.14
N LEU A 485 18.91 12.02 -1.60
CA LEU A 485 18.64 13.46 -1.55
C LEU A 485 19.07 14.10 -2.86
N LEU A 486 18.10 14.65 -3.59
CA LEU A 486 18.30 15.38 -4.83
C LEU A 486 18.28 16.88 -4.55
N ILE A 487 19.44 17.51 -4.54
CA ILE A 487 19.61 18.92 -4.21
C ILE A 487 19.53 19.76 -5.48
N ASP A 488 18.57 20.68 -5.54
CA ASP A 488 18.47 21.64 -6.63
C ASP A 488 19.61 22.68 -6.59
N ARG A 489 20.35 22.81 -7.69
CA ARG A 489 21.40 23.83 -7.89
C ARG A 489 20.95 24.94 -8.85
N SER A 490 19.66 25.20 -8.95
CA SER A 490 19.14 26.37 -9.67
C SER A 490 19.58 27.69 -9.01
N LEU A 491 19.67 28.75 -9.81
CA LEU A 491 19.96 30.10 -9.31
C LEU A 491 18.90 30.60 -8.32
N SER A 492 17.64 30.16 -8.43
CA SER A 492 16.58 30.55 -7.51
C SER A 492 16.72 29.85 -6.16
N SER A 493 16.99 28.55 -6.15
CA SER A 493 17.24 27.77 -4.94
C SER A 493 18.50 28.23 -4.19
N SER A 494 19.51 28.79 -4.88
CA SER A 494 20.75 29.30 -4.25
C SER A 494 20.56 30.34 -3.14
N ARG A 495 19.36 30.93 -2.99
CA ARG A 495 19.04 31.87 -1.90
C ARG A 495 18.80 31.17 -0.56
N TYR A 496 18.59 29.86 -0.56
CA TYR A 496 18.18 29.06 0.61
C TYR A 496 19.27 28.07 1.05
N GLU A 497 20.56 28.40 0.86
CA GLU A 497 21.68 27.47 1.14
C GLU A 497 21.66 26.92 2.57
N GLU A 498 21.41 27.79 3.56
CA GLU A 498 21.38 27.41 4.97
C GLU A 498 20.21 26.45 5.28
N SER A 499 19.03 26.73 4.75
CA SER A 499 17.85 25.85 4.89
C SER A 499 18.09 24.48 4.26
N MET A 500 18.76 24.42 3.10
CA MET A 500 19.13 23.15 2.47
C MET A 500 20.13 22.35 3.29
N GLU A 501 21.18 23.00 3.82
CA GLU A 501 22.16 22.32 4.67
C GLU A 501 21.53 21.74 5.93
N ASN A 502 20.63 22.49 6.56
CA ASN A 502 19.91 22.04 7.75
C ASN A 502 18.99 20.87 7.41
N ALA A 503 18.26 20.95 6.29
CA ALA A 503 17.39 19.86 5.85
C ALA A 503 18.14 18.55 5.61
N VAL A 504 19.29 18.60 4.93
CA VAL A 504 20.14 17.42 4.69
C VAL A 504 20.61 16.79 6.00
N LYS A 505 21.07 17.61 6.95
CA LYS A 505 21.56 17.12 8.25
C LYS A 505 20.44 16.49 9.08
N GLU A 506 19.27 17.11 9.10
CA GLU A 506 18.13 16.63 9.88
C GLU A 506 17.58 15.32 9.31
N LEU A 507 17.41 15.23 7.99
CA LEU A 507 17.01 13.98 7.33
C LEU A 507 18.03 12.85 7.56
N ALA A 508 19.33 13.14 7.42
CA ALA A 508 20.38 12.16 7.67
C ALA A 508 20.41 11.70 9.15
N GLY A 509 20.17 12.62 10.09
CA GLY A 509 20.05 12.31 11.52
C GLY A 509 18.84 11.43 11.82
N ALA A 510 17.70 11.72 11.18
CA ALA A 510 16.44 10.98 11.35
C ALA A 510 16.51 9.52 10.87
N MET A 511 17.37 9.21 9.89
CA MET A 511 17.64 7.83 9.46
C MET A 511 18.31 6.95 10.54
N LYS A 512 18.79 7.53 11.65
CA LYS A 512 19.43 6.80 12.78
C LYS A 512 20.55 5.85 12.32
N ASN A 513 21.27 6.23 11.27
CA ASN A 513 22.36 5.48 10.64
C ASN A 513 21.95 4.09 10.10
N ARG A 514 20.68 3.90 9.74
CA ARG A 514 20.14 2.71 9.06
C ARG A 514 19.87 3.03 7.59
N GLY A 515 20.03 2.03 6.72
CA GLY A 515 19.93 2.23 5.27
C GLY A 515 21.13 2.96 4.66
N THR A 516 21.05 3.24 3.36
CA THR A 516 22.05 3.98 2.60
C THR A 516 21.55 5.38 2.26
N LEU A 517 22.41 6.39 2.45
CA LEU A 517 22.15 7.77 2.08
C LEU A 517 23.00 8.13 0.86
N ARG A 518 22.35 8.68 -0.16
CA ARG A 518 23.03 9.25 -1.32
C ARG A 518 22.64 10.71 -1.48
N ILE A 519 23.61 11.53 -1.90
CA ILE A 519 23.37 12.94 -2.19
C ILE A 519 23.75 13.19 -3.64
N VAL A 520 22.80 13.72 -4.40
CA VAL A 520 22.95 14.07 -5.81
C VAL A 520 22.66 15.55 -5.98
N SER A 521 23.53 16.26 -6.70
CA SER A 521 23.34 17.66 -7.03
C SER A 521 22.78 17.80 -8.46
N ALA A 522 21.65 18.48 -8.60
CA ALA A 522 20.99 18.77 -9.86
C ALA A 522 21.44 20.13 -10.42
N GLY A 523 22.46 20.12 -11.28
CA GLY A 523 22.90 21.26 -12.08
C GLY A 523 22.67 21.03 -13.58
N GLU A 524 23.45 21.68 -14.43
CA GLU A 524 23.44 21.43 -15.88
C GLU A 524 23.85 19.98 -16.22
N VAL A 525 24.85 19.47 -15.48
CA VAL A 525 25.22 18.06 -15.47
C VAL A 525 25.09 17.56 -14.03
N PRO A 526 24.18 16.61 -13.75
CA PRO A 526 23.99 16.12 -12.39
C PRO A 526 25.16 15.24 -11.95
N LEU A 527 25.48 15.27 -10.65
CA LEU A 527 26.61 14.54 -10.08
C LEU A 527 26.26 13.86 -8.75
N ILE A 528 26.81 12.68 -8.51
CA ILE A 528 26.80 12.01 -7.20
C ILE A 528 27.88 12.63 -6.32
N GLU A 529 27.48 13.23 -5.21
CA GLU A 529 28.34 14.01 -4.33
C GLU A 529 28.73 13.20 -3.09
N TYR A 530 27.83 12.33 -2.63
CA TYR A 530 28.03 11.44 -1.50
C TYR A 530 27.26 10.13 -1.66
N GLU A 531 27.87 9.04 -1.20
CA GLU A 531 27.23 7.72 -1.05
C GLU A 531 27.83 7.03 0.18
N GLY A 532 26.98 6.60 1.10
CA GLY A 532 27.44 5.89 2.30
C GLY A 532 26.42 5.87 3.43
N ALA A 533 26.92 5.68 4.65
CA ALA A 533 26.10 5.67 5.85
C ALA A 533 25.60 7.09 6.21
N PRO A 534 24.36 7.26 6.71
CA PRO A 534 23.79 8.57 7.01
C PRO A 534 24.66 9.47 7.91
N SER A 535 25.39 8.86 8.85
CA SER A 535 26.37 9.54 9.73
C SER A 535 27.43 10.37 8.99
N GLY A 536 27.80 10.00 7.76
CA GLY A 536 28.77 10.75 6.98
C GLY A 536 28.26 12.12 6.50
N ALA A 537 26.94 12.32 6.46
CA ALA A 537 26.32 13.59 6.09
C ALA A 537 26.16 14.58 7.25
N ALA A 538 26.56 14.22 8.48
CA ALA A 538 26.45 15.11 9.65
C ALA A 538 27.22 16.43 9.49
N ASN A 539 28.36 16.41 8.78
CA ASN A 539 29.18 17.58 8.50
C ASN A 539 28.95 18.14 7.07
N PHE A 540 27.82 17.84 6.46
CA PHE A 540 27.51 18.30 5.11
C PHE A 540 27.53 19.84 5.02
N LYS A 541 28.17 20.34 3.96
CA LYS A 541 28.20 21.76 3.60
C LYS A 541 27.97 21.91 2.11
N LEU A 542 27.07 22.80 1.72
CA LEU A 542 26.69 23.04 0.33
C LEU A 542 27.87 23.57 -0.49
N LYS A 543 28.79 24.31 0.15
CA LYS A 543 30.02 24.83 -0.49
C LYS A 543 30.98 23.74 -0.97
N ASN A 544 30.86 22.52 -0.46
CA ASN A 544 31.71 21.40 -0.85
C ASN A 544 31.18 20.63 -2.07
N LEU A 545 29.97 20.96 -2.54
CA LEU A 545 29.41 20.35 -3.73
C LEU A 545 30.25 20.72 -4.95
N LYS A 546 30.58 19.73 -5.76
CA LYS A 546 31.36 19.92 -6.99
C LYS A 546 30.53 20.59 -8.09
N ASN A 547 29.20 20.51 -7.98
CA ASN A 547 28.28 21.07 -8.98
C ASN A 547 27.93 22.54 -8.70
N PRO A 548 28.30 23.49 -9.59
CA PRO A 548 28.00 24.91 -9.41
C PRO A 548 26.50 25.21 -9.57
N ALA A 549 26.09 26.36 -9.05
CA ALA A 549 24.74 26.87 -9.30
C ALA A 549 24.60 27.26 -10.78
N SER A 550 23.48 26.91 -11.40
CA SER A 550 23.27 27.04 -12.84
C SER A 550 21.90 27.64 -13.17
N SER A 551 21.82 28.35 -14.29
CA SER A 551 20.55 28.90 -14.80
C SER A 551 19.66 27.84 -15.44
N ARG A 552 20.23 26.67 -15.76
CA ARG A 552 19.55 25.52 -16.36
C ARG A 552 19.91 24.27 -15.58
N VAL A 553 18.89 23.59 -15.06
CA VAL A 553 19.04 22.35 -14.29
C VAL A 553 18.39 21.21 -15.06
N ALA A 554 19.15 20.15 -15.35
CA ALA A 554 18.65 18.96 -16.04
C ALA A 554 18.03 17.99 -15.02
N LEU A 555 16.83 18.33 -14.54
CA LEU A 555 16.15 17.60 -13.47
C LEU A 555 15.78 16.17 -13.89
N ASP A 556 15.35 15.97 -15.13
CA ASP A 556 15.04 14.66 -15.71
C ASP A 556 16.21 13.67 -15.65
N VAL A 557 17.41 14.10 -16.05
CA VAL A 557 18.64 13.31 -15.97
C VAL A 557 19.02 13.05 -14.53
N ALA A 558 18.86 14.06 -13.66
CA ALA A 558 19.22 13.95 -12.25
C ALA A 558 18.33 12.91 -11.54
N ILE A 559 17.02 12.95 -11.75
CA ILE A 559 16.09 11.96 -11.23
C ILE A 559 16.43 10.57 -11.76
N ARG A 560 16.64 10.42 -13.08
CA ARG A 560 16.99 9.10 -13.66
C ARG A 560 18.30 8.54 -13.09
N MET A 561 19.28 9.39 -12.82
CA MET A 561 20.54 9.00 -12.18
C MET A 561 20.33 8.56 -10.72
N CYS A 562 19.51 9.28 -9.95
CA CYS A 562 19.13 8.87 -8.59
C CYS A 562 18.45 7.51 -8.60
N SER A 563 17.49 7.31 -9.51
CA SER A 563 16.76 6.06 -9.65
C SER A 563 17.67 4.88 -9.99
N ASN A 564 18.64 5.05 -10.90
CA ASN A 564 19.57 3.98 -11.28
C ASN A 564 20.34 3.42 -10.09
N ALA A 565 20.72 4.28 -9.14
CA ALA A 565 21.40 3.85 -7.94
C ALA A 565 20.46 3.06 -7.00
N LEU A 566 19.16 3.38 -7.02
CA LEU A 566 18.14 2.79 -6.14
C LEU A 566 17.55 1.46 -6.64
N ILE A 567 17.66 1.12 -7.93
CA ILE A 567 17.08 -0.13 -8.48
C ILE A 567 17.57 -1.40 -7.76
N ASN A 568 18.84 -1.42 -7.34
CA ASN A 568 19.44 -2.54 -6.62
C ASN A 568 19.54 -2.29 -5.11
N ALA A 569 19.01 -1.16 -4.63
CA ALA A 569 19.08 -0.75 -3.24
C ALA A 569 18.03 -1.48 -2.38
N ALA A 570 17.97 -1.18 -1.08
CA ALA A 570 17.03 -1.80 -0.18
C ALA A 570 15.57 -1.55 -0.59
N LYS A 571 14.70 -2.42 -0.11
CA LYS A 571 13.32 -2.63 -0.60
C LYS A 571 12.33 -1.47 -0.39
N LYS A 572 12.76 -0.39 0.28
CA LYS A 572 12.08 0.91 0.35
C LYS A 572 13.05 1.96 -0.16
N SER A 573 12.78 2.49 -1.36
CA SER A 573 13.66 3.41 -2.07
C SER A 573 12.93 4.70 -2.37
N THR A 574 13.51 5.82 -1.95
CA THR A 574 12.88 7.14 -2.10
C THR A 574 13.86 8.20 -2.55
N ILE A 575 13.39 9.05 -3.46
CA ILE A 575 14.08 10.27 -3.87
C ILE A 575 13.42 11.42 -3.13
N VAL A 576 14.20 12.17 -2.36
CA VAL A 576 13.75 13.41 -1.71
C VAL A 576 14.35 14.59 -2.47
N TYR A 577 13.53 15.29 -3.23
CA TYR A 577 13.93 16.52 -3.91
C TYR A 577 13.90 17.69 -2.95
N ILE A 578 14.98 18.47 -2.90
CA ILE A 578 15.15 19.64 -2.03
C ILE A 578 15.30 20.86 -2.94
N GLY A 579 14.31 21.74 -2.96
CA GLY A 579 14.31 22.90 -3.85
C GLY A 579 13.26 23.95 -3.49
N ASP A 580 13.30 25.09 -4.18
CA ASP A 580 12.33 26.17 -4.00
C ASP A 580 10.96 25.91 -4.66
N GLY A 581 10.83 24.79 -5.39
CA GLY A 581 9.62 24.34 -6.06
C GLY A 581 9.47 24.81 -7.51
N ARG A 582 10.46 25.53 -8.06
CA ARG A 582 10.44 26.04 -9.44
C ARG A 582 11.26 25.15 -10.37
N VAL A 583 10.81 25.00 -11.60
CA VAL A 583 11.48 24.21 -12.63
C VAL A 583 12.12 25.15 -13.65
N THR A 584 13.40 24.94 -13.97
CA THR A 584 14.08 25.74 -15.00
C THR A 584 13.60 25.36 -16.41
N GLN A 585 13.65 26.29 -17.35
CA GLN A 585 13.36 25.97 -18.76
C GLN A 585 14.26 24.84 -19.27
N GLY A 586 13.64 23.83 -19.90
CA GLY A 586 14.33 22.67 -20.45
C GLY A 586 14.85 21.66 -19.42
N ALA A 587 14.26 21.62 -18.22
CA ALA A 587 14.58 20.65 -17.18
C ALA A 587 14.11 19.22 -17.49
N PHE A 588 13.19 19.06 -18.45
CA PHE A 588 12.61 17.79 -18.89
C PHE A 588 12.79 17.55 -20.40
N ASP A 589 13.90 18.00 -20.97
CA ASP A 589 14.16 17.93 -22.42
C ASP A 589 14.53 16.53 -22.92
N LYS A 590 15.18 15.69 -22.10
CA LYS A 590 15.62 14.34 -22.51
C LYS A 590 14.60 13.27 -22.21
N TYR A 591 13.90 13.38 -21.08
CA TYR A 591 12.86 12.41 -20.70
C TYR A 591 11.56 13.13 -20.36
N GLY A 592 10.47 12.67 -20.98
CA GLY A 592 9.14 13.18 -20.71
C GLY A 592 8.66 12.82 -19.30
N LEU A 593 7.77 13.65 -18.74
CA LEU A 593 7.22 13.47 -17.39
C LEU A 593 6.50 12.13 -17.21
N SER A 594 5.76 11.68 -18.23
CA SER A 594 5.06 10.39 -18.21
C SER A 594 6.03 9.22 -18.10
N ASP A 595 7.12 9.25 -18.87
CA ASP A 595 8.08 8.16 -18.96
C ASP A 595 8.94 8.08 -17.71
N LEU A 596 9.28 9.25 -17.14
CA LEU A 596 10.02 9.35 -15.88
C LEU A 596 9.16 8.89 -14.69
N THR A 597 7.88 9.27 -14.67
CA THR A 597 6.93 8.80 -13.64
C THR A 597 6.66 7.30 -13.77
N ALA A 598 6.55 6.78 -15.00
CA ALA A 598 6.47 5.34 -15.25
C ALA A 598 7.75 4.63 -14.78
N TYR A 599 8.93 5.21 -15.06
CA TYR A 599 10.21 4.65 -14.63
C TYR A 599 10.32 4.50 -13.11
N LEU A 600 9.91 5.53 -12.36
CA LEU A 600 9.89 5.50 -10.89
C LEU A 600 8.93 4.43 -10.36
N ASN A 601 7.69 4.41 -10.86
CA ASN A 601 6.66 3.46 -10.45
C ASN A 601 7.03 2.01 -10.76
N ASN A 602 7.53 1.75 -11.97
CA ASN A 602 7.87 0.41 -12.45
C ASN A 602 9.09 -0.18 -11.72
N ASN A 603 9.84 0.65 -10.98
CA ASN A 603 10.95 0.24 -10.13
C ASN A 603 10.68 0.48 -8.63
N ALA A 604 9.42 0.77 -8.24
CA ALA A 604 9.01 0.97 -6.85
C ALA A 604 9.79 2.07 -6.11
N ILE A 605 10.05 3.19 -6.80
CA ILE A 605 10.75 4.34 -6.24
C ILE A 605 9.74 5.46 -6.01
N SER A 606 9.62 5.91 -4.76
CA SER A 606 8.77 7.05 -4.40
C SER A 606 9.52 8.37 -4.57
N PHE A 607 8.79 9.44 -4.91
CA PHE A 607 9.35 10.78 -5.07
C PHE A 607 8.69 11.77 -4.09
N VAL A 608 9.48 12.28 -3.16
CA VAL A 608 9.07 13.23 -2.12
C VAL A 608 9.62 14.60 -2.46
N ASN A 609 8.78 15.62 -2.38
CA ASN A 609 9.18 17.01 -2.62
C ASN A 609 9.30 17.77 -1.30
N LEU A 610 10.47 18.33 -1.02
CA LEU A 610 10.77 19.15 0.13
C LEU A 610 10.97 20.61 -0.30
N LEU A 611 9.94 21.42 -0.05
CA LEU A 611 9.81 22.80 -0.49
C LEU A 611 10.48 23.77 0.49
N LEU A 612 11.44 24.53 -0.02
CA LEU A 612 12.16 25.57 0.73
C LEU A 612 11.36 26.88 0.86
N SER A 613 10.35 27.08 0.01
CA SER A 613 9.53 28.30 -0.04
C SER A 613 8.06 28.02 0.29
N GLN A 614 7.36 29.00 0.90
CA GLN A 614 5.90 28.93 1.08
C GLN A 614 5.24 29.18 -0.27
N GLY A 615 5.00 28.11 -1.02
CA GLY A 615 4.35 28.15 -2.33
C GLY A 615 4.07 26.73 -2.80
N ALA A 616 3.06 26.58 -3.67
CA ALA A 616 2.87 25.31 -4.37
C ALA A 616 4.03 25.09 -5.35
N ALA A 617 4.52 23.85 -5.43
CA ALA A 617 5.47 23.48 -6.48
C ALA A 617 4.83 23.67 -7.85
N GLU A 618 5.65 23.83 -8.89
CA GLU A 618 5.16 23.81 -10.26
C GLU A 618 4.51 22.47 -10.62
N ALA A 619 3.62 22.50 -11.62
CA ALA A 619 2.73 21.39 -11.95
C ALA A 619 3.49 20.10 -12.28
N GLU A 620 4.68 20.21 -12.85
CA GLU A 620 5.56 19.10 -13.22
C GLU A 620 6.05 18.31 -12.00
N LEU A 621 6.46 19.00 -10.94
CA LEU A 621 6.92 18.35 -9.70
C LEU A 621 5.76 17.70 -8.95
N ASN A 622 4.61 18.38 -8.88
CA ASN A 622 3.40 17.82 -8.29
C ASN A 622 2.94 16.58 -9.06
N PHE A 623 2.98 16.63 -10.39
CA PHE A 623 2.62 15.49 -11.23
C PHE A 623 3.45 14.24 -10.88
N ILE A 624 4.77 14.37 -10.65
CA ILE A 624 5.62 13.23 -10.27
C ILE A 624 5.27 12.74 -8.85
N CYS A 625 5.13 13.65 -7.88
CA CYS A 625 4.76 13.30 -6.51
C CYS A 625 3.42 12.55 -6.44
N ASP A 626 2.37 13.12 -7.04
CA ASP A 626 1.00 12.59 -6.99
C ASP A 626 0.90 11.19 -7.61
N HIS A 627 1.79 10.85 -8.54
CA HIS A 627 1.81 9.57 -9.23
C HIS A 627 2.82 8.55 -8.66
N THR A 628 3.62 8.87 -7.63
CA THR A 628 4.67 7.96 -7.09
C THR A 628 4.49 7.64 -5.60
N GLU A 629 3.24 7.76 -5.10
CA GLU A 629 2.88 7.55 -3.68
C GLU A 629 3.71 8.40 -2.70
N GLY A 630 4.35 9.47 -3.18
CA GLY A 630 5.15 10.39 -2.39
C GLY A 630 4.36 11.60 -1.90
N GLY A 631 4.95 12.34 -0.95
CA GLY A 631 4.35 13.55 -0.36
C GLY A 631 5.10 14.83 -0.73
N ALA A 632 4.42 15.97 -0.58
CA ALA A 632 5.05 17.29 -0.62
C ALA A 632 5.08 17.86 0.81
N TYR A 633 6.25 18.31 1.25
CA TYR A 633 6.51 18.80 2.60
C TYR A 633 7.15 20.17 2.57
N TYR A 634 6.79 21.02 3.54
CA TYR A 634 7.43 22.30 3.75
C TYR A 634 8.53 22.21 4.81
N VAL A 635 9.66 22.88 4.59
CA VAL A 635 10.85 22.75 5.47
C VAL A 635 10.63 23.24 6.90
N TYR A 636 9.77 24.25 7.12
CA TYR A 636 9.55 24.84 8.44
C TYR A 636 8.28 24.34 9.14
N ARG A 637 7.98 23.06 9.03
CA ARG A 637 6.84 22.45 9.76
C ARG A 637 7.15 22.30 11.25
N ASP A 638 6.12 22.44 12.07
CA ASP A 638 6.22 22.40 13.53
C ASP A 638 6.71 21.03 14.06
N GLU A 639 6.44 19.96 13.33
CA GLU A 639 6.86 18.58 13.65
C GLU A 639 8.34 18.27 13.34
N GLY A 640 9.05 19.17 12.65
CA GLY A 640 10.44 18.95 12.18
C GLY A 640 10.57 17.95 11.02
N LEU A 641 11.75 17.78 10.44
CA LEU A 641 11.97 16.92 9.26
C LEU A 641 12.11 15.43 9.59
N ALA A 642 12.26 15.07 10.87
CA ALA A 642 12.35 13.68 11.29
C ALA A 642 11.12 12.85 10.91
N GLY A 643 9.92 13.44 10.99
CA GLY A 643 8.68 12.78 10.58
C GLY A 643 8.65 12.36 9.10
N ILE A 644 9.41 13.01 8.21
CA ILE A 644 9.44 12.62 6.77
C ILE A 644 10.04 11.24 6.62
N VAL A 645 11.08 10.92 7.40
CA VAL A 645 11.72 9.61 7.32
C VAL A 645 10.76 8.53 7.83
N GLU A 646 9.97 8.83 8.86
CA GLU A 646 8.93 7.92 9.34
C GLU A 646 7.80 7.75 8.32
N ASP A 647 7.35 8.83 7.67
CA ASP A 647 6.38 8.77 6.57
C ASP A 647 6.90 7.91 5.41
N ILE A 648 8.16 8.09 5.00
CA ILE A 648 8.81 7.29 3.96
C ILE A 648 8.87 5.82 4.35
N ILE A 649 9.22 5.52 5.61
CA ILE A 649 9.20 4.14 6.11
C ILE A 649 7.78 3.58 6.13
N ASN A 650 6.76 4.41 6.33
CA ASN A 650 5.36 3.99 6.37
C ASN A 650 4.72 3.84 4.98
N ILE A 651 5.39 4.24 3.89
CA ILE A 651 4.91 4.03 2.52
C ILE A 651 4.72 2.51 2.29
N PRO A 652 3.52 2.08 1.82
CA PRO A 652 3.24 0.68 1.58
C PRO A 652 4.14 0.12 0.47
N SER A 653 4.81 -1.01 0.75
CA SER A 653 5.65 -1.69 -0.24
C SER A 653 5.26 -3.16 -0.36
N GLY A 654 4.72 -3.51 -1.54
CA GLY A 654 4.28 -4.85 -1.91
C GLY A 654 5.40 -5.74 -2.45
N ILE A 655 6.65 -5.52 -2.04
CA ILE A 655 7.81 -6.32 -2.46
C ILE A 655 8.07 -7.45 -1.45
N TYR A 656 8.13 -8.68 -1.94
CA TYR A 656 8.32 -9.91 -1.19
C TYR A 656 9.55 -10.66 -1.70
N VAL A 657 10.30 -11.27 -0.79
CA VAL A 657 11.48 -12.08 -1.12
C VAL A 657 11.24 -13.52 -0.74
N LEU A 658 11.27 -14.36 -1.74
CA LEU A 658 11.01 -15.78 -1.65
C LEU A 658 12.29 -16.54 -1.96
N SER A 659 12.57 -17.62 -1.24
CA SER A 659 13.65 -18.53 -1.59
C SER A 659 13.13 -19.94 -1.79
N TYR A 660 13.78 -20.71 -2.67
CA TYR A 660 13.46 -22.11 -2.92
C TYR A 660 14.68 -22.85 -3.48
N GLU A 661 14.61 -24.18 -3.54
CA GLU A 661 15.64 -25.01 -4.17
C GLU A 661 15.17 -25.53 -5.54
N SER A 662 15.93 -25.17 -6.58
CA SER A 662 15.65 -25.61 -7.95
C SER A 662 16.09 -27.06 -8.16
N SER A 663 15.29 -27.81 -8.90
CA SER A 663 15.60 -29.20 -9.27
C SER A 663 15.87 -29.39 -10.76
N LEU A 664 15.89 -28.30 -11.52
CA LEU A 664 16.07 -28.33 -12.96
C LEU A 664 17.54 -28.56 -13.35
N ALA A 665 17.74 -29.31 -14.43
CA ALA A 665 19.06 -29.49 -15.04
C ALA A 665 19.49 -28.19 -15.74
N THR A 666 20.67 -27.66 -15.37
CA THR A 666 21.15 -26.34 -15.81
C THR A 666 21.86 -26.36 -17.16
N ASP A 667 22.32 -27.52 -17.62
CA ASP A 667 23.19 -27.69 -18.79
C ASP A 667 24.41 -26.76 -18.76
N PHE A 668 25.23 -26.88 -17.69
CA PHE A 668 26.36 -25.98 -17.40
C PHE A 668 25.97 -24.49 -17.35
N GLY A 669 24.71 -24.21 -17.00
CA GLY A 669 24.13 -22.87 -16.92
C GLY A 669 23.66 -22.29 -18.26
N GLN A 670 23.71 -23.05 -19.36
CA GLN A 670 23.28 -22.57 -20.68
C GLN A 670 21.77 -22.67 -20.88
N ARG A 671 21.09 -23.54 -20.11
CA ARG A 671 19.65 -23.72 -20.26
C ARG A 671 18.85 -22.61 -19.59
N TYR A 672 17.84 -22.11 -20.30
CA TYR A 672 16.81 -21.23 -19.75
C TYR A 672 15.85 -22.02 -18.86
N LEU A 673 15.72 -21.61 -17.61
CA LEU A 673 14.92 -22.27 -16.58
C LEU A 673 13.65 -21.44 -16.31
N PRO A 674 12.45 -21.94 -16.64
CA PRO A 674 11.21 -21.21 -16.40
C PRO A 674 10.78 -21.29 -14.93
N VAL A 675 10.26 -20.18 -14.42
CA VAL A 675 9.68 -20.08 -13.08
C VAL A 675 8.35 -19.33 -13.17
N GLU A 676 7.36 -19.86 -12.48
CA GLU A 676 6.01 -19.30 -12.43
C GLU A 676 5.66 -19.05 -10.97
N LEU A 677 4.94 -17.96 -10.72
CA LEU A 677 4.50 -17.60 -9.38
C LEU A 677 3.07 -17.11 -9.42
N GLU A 678 2.25 -17.67 -8.54
CA GLU A 678 0.89 -17.25 -8.29
C GLU A 678 0.78 -16.69 -6.87
N ALA A 679 0.14 -15.52 -6.73
CA ALA A 679 -0.21 -14.95 -5.45
C ALA A 679 -1.74 -14.86 -5.33
N PHE A 680 -2.28 -15.17 -4.16
CA PHE A 680 -3.72 -15.14 -3.92
C PHE A 680 -4.07 -14.62 -2.53
N ILE A 681 -5.18 -13.88 -2.47
CA ILE A 681 -5.79 -13.38 -1.24
C ILE A 681 -7.31 -13.37 -1.39
N MET A 682 -8.00 -14.06 -0.49
CA MET A 682 -9.46 -14.24 -0.55
C MET A 682 -9.92 -14.71 -1.94
N ASN A 683 -10.76 -13.91 -2.62
CA ASN A 683 -11.32 -14.18 -3.94
C ASN A 683 -10.50 -13.59 -5.10
N ARG A 684 -9.28 -13.10 -4.83
CA ARG A 684 -8.40 -12.49 -5.84
C ARG A 684 -7.13 -13.32 -5.98
N SER A 685 -6.69 -13.52 -7.21
CA SER A 685 -5.38 -14.08 -7.52
C SER A 685 -4.72 -13.32 -8.66
N GLY A 686 -3.41 -13.48 -8.77
CA GLY A 686 -2.60 -12.98 -9.87
C GLY A 686 -1.43 -13.92 -10.09
N ARG A 687 -0.96 -14.00 -11.33
CA ARG A 687 0.13 -14.89 -11.71
C ARG A 687 1.11 -14.19 -12.64
N ASP A 688 2.37 -14.53 -12.48
CA ASP A 688 3.43 -14.12 -13.39
C ASP A 688 4.29 -15.31 -13.82
N GLU A 689 4.88 -15.19 -15.01
CA GLU A 689 5.76 -16.19 -15.60
C GLU A 689 7.03 -15.52 -16.15
N THR A 690 8.18 -16.07 -15.73
CA THR A 690 9.49 -15.62 -16.18
C THR A 690 10.46 -16.81 -16.26
N GLY A 691 11.75 -16.53 -16.38
CA GLY A 691 12.79 -17.53 -16.26
C GLY A 691 14.15 -16.92 -15.98
N TYR A 692 15.14 -17.77 -15.79
CA TYR A 692 16.50 -17.38 -15.43
C TYR A 692 17.52 -18.37 -15.96
N PHE A 693 18.80 -18.01 -15.85
CA PHE A 693 19.92 -18.88 -16.15
C PHE A 693 20.70 -19.16 -14.86
N ALA A 694 21.18 -20.39 -14.70
CA ALA A 694 22.13 -20.70 -13.64
C ALA A 694 23.54 -20.13 -13.98
N PRO A 695 24.43 -19.98 -12.99
CA PRO A 695 25.82 -19.62 -13.22
C PRO A 695 26.50 -20.59 -14.21
N LEU A 696 27.43 -20.08 -15.03
CA LEU A 696 28.30 -20.93 -15.84
C LEU A 696 29.16 -21.80 -14.91
N GLN A 697 29.21 -23.09 -15.20
CA GLN A 697 30.06 -24.06 -14.49
C GLN A 697 31.42 -24.22 -15.16
#